data_AF-A0A497EGG4-F1
#
_entry.id   AF-A0A497EGG4-F1
#
_cell.length_a   1.000
_cell.length_b   1.000
_cell.length_c   1.000
_cell.angle_alpha   90.00
_cell.angle_beta   90.00
_cell.angle_gamma   90.00
#
_symmetry.space_group_name_H-M   'P 1'
#
loop_
_entity.id
_entity.type
_entity.pdbx_description
1 polymer ?
#
loop_
_entity_poly.entity_id
_entity_poly.type
_entity_poly.pdbx_seq_one_letter_code
_entity_poly.pdbx_strand_id
1 'polypeptide(L)'
;MKTMTPVLALVALMGCSTAQKAEHEGVRAVEEQNWDAAVYHYLEALSEDPGNIESKMQLTRARQKASQAHLRKGLMLLDMGRLHDARNELRMATELDPVNQFAEQALEKVVEDLEILAGPGGEQALAEMKQRAAEAKVIPPILDPTSDEPITLKFPKPKPVKEIYNALGKAYGFNVLFDPKLKDDKLSVELNDVNAERALEIVLQASGHFYKVLDEHSIIVAEDTPQNRREYEDLVIKTFFLSNSDVKDIDKLLRSLIEARRLATNEQLNAITLRDTADKVAIAEKLIKVNDKAKAEVLIDVELLLMASTNNSDMGMTLSTYSFTLGIDTGAIQEGSQGNLFLDQLSQISKGNTFVNIPSLVINLAKSSGRAEVLAQPQLRITDGEKAKLHIGDKYPIPVTSFNSNNNIGGSVVPITSFQYQDIGIRIEVEPRVHHNREITLKLSVEISNIGETVTVGPGQEAVVIGTRTITSVNRLKDGETSLLAGLFRKDYAEGVIETPGISQIPFLGRLFTNKNKKIKRTDLIMTVTPHIVRFPDISEEDLAPLWVGTESRISFYGSNSPRVASGSGSKSPFDARKRPQRPDPRRPGSKDDEGKPKESPFHTPSTVKPRAVSPPRGVELAPRGSKSLGTDDNANGFVSDAGGLDEPAKPAEIDSYVPPVQLNLQPSVISLGVDTTSQIQIIGSGDHDNYRLPLTLTFDPRRIAVDGLEVAPAIGVVDQIIDSEQGMIVLDLVIADGDAVPQVLATFNVRALTPGPAPLIFSTESIVRADGMVVPVLASDGAIFVTDGTED
;
A
#
# COMPACT_ATOMS: atom_id res chain seq x y z
N MET A 1 35.96 -60.22 -15.81
CA MET A 1 36.41 -59.10 -14.94
C MET A 1 36.69 -57.93 -15.87
N LYS A 2 36.16 -56.72 -15.70
CA LYS A 2 35.37 -56.14 -14.58
C LYS A 2 34.09 -55.46 -15.08
N THR A 3 33.09 -55.38 -14.22
CA THR A 3 31.80 -54.68 -14.37
C THR A 3 31.81 -53.32 -13.66
N MET A 4 30.74 -52.52 -13.84
CA MET A 4 30.42 -51.23 -13.18
C MET A 4 31.29 -50.05 -13.66
N THR A 5 30.79 -49.12 -14.49
CA THR A 5 29.93 -48.00 -14.04
C THR A 5 29.10 -47.37 -15.19
N PRO A 6 27.76 -47.54 -15.18
CA PRO A 6 26.85 -46.57 -15.81
C PRO A 6 25.72 -46.08 -14.88
N VAL A 7 25.88 -46.28 -13.55
CA VAL A 7 24.82 -45.98 -12.55
C VAL A 7 24.90 -44.54 -12.02
N LEU A 8 26.09 -43.93 -11.98
CA LEU A 8 26.29 -42.63 -11.33
C LEU A 8 25.65 -41.45 -12.09
N ALA A 9 25.62 -41.50 -13.42
CA ALA A 9 25.02 -40.44 -14.25
C ALA A 9 23.49 -40.46 -14.25
N LEU A 10 22.85 -41.59 -13.93
CA LEU A 10 21.39 -41.68 -13.88
C LEU A 10 20.83 -41.08 -12.58
N VAL A 11 21.59 -41.10 -11.49
CA VAL A 11 21.18 -40.57 -10.17
C VAL A 11 21.09 -39.04 -10.19
N ALA A 12 22.01 -38.35 -10.87
CA ALA A 12 22.01 -36.89 -10.96
C ALA A 12 20.80 -36.32 -11.71
N LEU A 13 20.24 -37.06 -12.69
CA LEU A 13 19.02 -36.65 -13.42
C LEU A 13 17.72 -37.05 -12.72
N MET A 14 17.77 -37.94 -11.73
CA MET A 14 16.58 -38.31 -10.95
C MET A 14 16.28 -37.31 -9.82
N GLY A 15 17.30 -36.66 -9.24
CA GLY A 15 17.12 -35.69 -8.14
C GLY A 15 16.28 -34.45 -8.51
N CYS A 16 16.35 -33.95 -9.75
CA CYS A 16 15.50 -32.83 -10.16
C CYS A 16 14.01 -33.19 -10.29
N SER A 17 13.66 -34.48 -10.39
CA SER A 17 12.28 -34.92 -10.55
C SER A 17 11.51 -35.04 -9.22
N THR A 18 12.21 -35.24 -8.10
CA THR A 18 11.61 -35.34 -6.77
C THR A 18 11.27 -33.96 -6.20
N ALA A 19 12.18 -32.99 -6.29
CA ALA A 19 11.93 -31.61 -5.89
C ALA A 19 10.71 -31.00 -6.60
N GLN A 20 10.66 -31.14 -7.94
CA GLN A 20 9.56 -30.61 -8.76
C GLN A 20 8.22 -31.32 -8.48
N LYS A 21 8.25 -32.60 -8.05
CA LYS A 21 7.05 -33.33 -7.60
C LYS A 21 6.56 -32.81 -6.25
N ALA A 22 7.44 -32.61 -5.27
CA ALA A 22 7.10 -32.07 -3.96
C ALA A 22 6.53 -30.64 -4.08
N GLU A 23 7.11 -29.80 -4.93
CA GLU A 23 6.60 -28.46 -5.23
C GLU A 23 5.16 -28.50 -5.80
N HIS A 24 4.87 -29.41 -6.75
CA HIS A 24 3.52 -29.57 -7.27
C HIS A 24 2.52 -30.11 -6.21
N GLU A 25 2.94 -31.03 -5.34
CA GLU A 25 2.13 -31.50 -4.21
C GLU A 25 1.86 -30.38 -3.19
N GLY A 26 2.83 -29.48 -2.97
CA GLY A 26 2.66 -28.25 -2.19
C GLY A 26 1.65 -27.27 -2.81
N VAL A 27 1.68 -27.05 -4.13
CA VAL A 27 0.67 -26.23 -4.83
C VAL A 27 -0.73 -26.83 -4.67
N ARG A 28 -0.89 -28.15 -4.83
CA ARG A 28 -2.19 -28.81 -4.64
C ARG A 28 -2.70 -28.69 -3.20
N ALA A 29 -1.83 -28.82 -2.20
CA ALA A 29 -2.19 -28.62 -0.80
C ALA A 29 -2.67 -27.18 -0.51
N VAL A 30 -2.10 -26.18 -1.20
CA VAL A 30 -2.59 -24.78 -1.15
C VAL A 30 -3.97 -24.64 -1.80
N GLU A 31 -4.22 -25.26 -2.95
CA GLU A 31 -5.54 -25.29 -3.60
C GLU A 31 -6.62 -25.95 -2.71
N GLU A 32 -6.26 -27.02 -2.00
CA GLU A 32 -7.10 -27.72 -1.02
C GLU A 32 -7.25 -26.96 0.32
N GLN A 33 -6.59 -25.80 0.49
CA GLN A 33 -6.52 -25.02 1.73
C GLN A 33 -5.91 -25.78 2.93
N ASN A 34 -5.15 -26.83 2.67
CA ASN A 34 -4.46 -27.64 3.66
C ASN A 34 -3.04 -27.08 3.89
N TRP A 35 -2.97 -25.98 4.63
CA TRP A 35 -1.75 -25.21 4.84
C TRP A 35 -0.62 -26.01 5.51
N ASP A 36 -0.95 -26.96 6.39
CA ASP A 36 0.04 -27.77 7.10
C ASP A 36 0.74 -28.76 6.14
N ALA A 37 -0.04 -29.38 5.24
CA ALA A 37 0.50 -30.21 4.16
C ALA A 37 1.31 -29.38 3.15
N ALA A 38 0.87 -28.15 2.84
CA ALA A 38 1.64 -27.25 1.98
C ALA A 38 3.00 -26.89 2.60
N VAL A 39 3.05 -26.56 3.90
CA VAL A 39 4.31 -26.30 4.63
C VAL A 39 5.22 -27.53 4.60
N TYR A 40 4.68 -28.73 4.80
CA TYR A 40 5.44 -29.98 4.71
C TYR A 40 6.06 -30.18 3.31
N HIS A 41 5.25 -30.09 2.24
CA HIS A 41 5.73 -30.34 0.88
C HIS A 41 6.70 -29.27 0.36
N TYR A 42 6.55 -27.99 0.75
CA TYR A 42 7.55 -26.98 0.42
C TYR A 42 8.85 -27.14 1.24
N LEU A 43 8.80 -27.68 2.47
CA LEU A 43 10.01 -28.07 3.21
C LEU A 43 10.72 -29.27 2.57
N GLU A 44 9.96 -30.25 2.08
CA GLU A 44 10.47 -31.39 1.31
C GLU A 44 11.15 -30.91 0.03
N ALA A 45 10.49 -30.04 -0.77
CA ALA A 45 11.05 -29.43 -1.97
C ALA A 45 12.36 -28.66 -1.69
N LEU A 46 12.41 -27.85 -0.62
CA LEU A 46 13.61 -27.09 -0.23
C LEU A 46 14.71 -27.94 0.41
N SER A 47 14.42 -29.16 0.85
CA SER A 47 15.43 -30.10 1.33
C SER A 47 16.20 -30.76 0.17
N GLU A 48 15.54 -30.91 -0.99
CA GLU A 48 16.12 -31.41 -2.24
C GLU A 48 16.75 -30.28 -3.07
N ASP A 49 16.13 -29.09 -3.14
CA ASP A 49 16.68 -27.88 -3.76
C ASP A 49 16.61 -26.66 -2.82
N PRO A 50 17.66 -26.42 -1.99
CA PRO A 50 17.74 -25.26 -1.11
C PRO A 50 17.86 -23.91 -1.83
N GLY A 51 18.14 -23.90 -3.14
CA GLY A 51 18.32 -22.70 -3.96
C GLY A 51 17.04 -22.12 -4.53
N ASN A 52 15.94 -22.90 -4.55
CA ASN A 52 14.68 -22.48 -5.17
C ASN A 52 14.00 -21.33 -4.41
N ILE A 53 14.10 -20.12 -4.98
CA ILE A 53 13.52 -18.88 -4.46
C ILE A 53 11.98 -18.94 -4.44
N GLU A 54 11.36 -19.59 -5.43
CA GLU A 54 9.90 -19.71 -5.51
C GLU A 54 9.36 -20.59 -4.37
N SER A 55 9.88 -21.82 -4.22
CA SER A 55 9.52 -22.70 -3.09
C SER A 55 9.79 -22.03 -1.73
N LYS A 56 10.86 -21.22 -1.60
CA LYS A 56 11.14 -20.43 -0.38
C LYS A 56 10.10 -19.35 -0.10
N MET A 57 9.64 -18.65 -1.13
CA MET A 57 8.53 -17.68 -1.03
C MET A 57 7.21 -18.38 -0.68
N GLN A 58 6.88 -19.49 -1.35
CA GLN A 58 5.63 -20.22 -1.11
C GLN A 58 5.61 -20.88 0.27
N LEU A 59 6.73 -21.44 0.75
CA LEU A 59 6.87 -21.89 2.15
C LEU A 59 6.55 -20.78 3.15
N THR A 60 7.08 -19.57 2.91
CA THR A 60 6.85 -18.42 3.80
C THR A 60 5.37 -18.05 3.84
N ARG A 61 4.69 -18.02 2.69
CA ARG A 61 3.23 -17.80 2.61
C ARG A 61 2.42 -18.90 3.28
N ALA A 62 2.78 -20.17 3.04
CA ALA A 62 2.11 -21.32 3.62
C ALA A 62 2.23 -21.34 5.16
N ARG A 63 3.42 -21.03 5.70
CA ARG A 63 3.67 -20.88 7.14
C ARG A 63 2.81 -19.80 7.79
N GLN A 64 2.71 -18.62 7.18
CA GLN A 64 1.85 -17.55 7.69
C GLN A 64 0.37 -17.97 7.70
N LYS A 65 -0.10 -18.68 6.67
CA LYS A 65 -1.49 -19.18 6.60
C LYS A 65 -1.76 -20.30 7.60
N ALA A 66 -0.83 -21.24 7.77
CA ALA A 66 -0.89 -22.29 8.79
C ALA A 66 -0.89 -21.68 10.21
N SER A 67 -0.01 -20.71 10.48
CA SER A 67 0.01 -19.96 11.75
C SER A 67 -1.34 -19.30 12.05
N GLN A 68 -1.96 -18.62 11.07
CA GLN A 68 -3.29 -18.03 11.22
C GLN A 68 -4.39 -19.08 11.50
N ALA A 69 -4.30 -20.26 10.88
CA ALA A 69 -5.24 -21.36 11.10
C ALA A 69 -5.11 -21.96 12.52
N HIS A 70 -3.89 -22.25 12.96
CA HIS A 70 -3.58 -22.73 14.31
C HIS A 70 -3.94 -21.69 15.37
N LEU A 71 -3.64 -20.40 15.15
CA LEU A 71 -4.04 -19.30 16.03
C LEU A 71 -5.56 -19.30 16.24
N ARG A 72 -6.35 -19.31 15.16
CA ARG A 72 -7.82 -19.31 15.25
C ARG A 72 -8.34 -20.54 16.02
N LYS A 73 -7.73 -21.70 15.81
CA LYS A 73 -8.08 -22.95 16.52
C LYS A 73 -7.69 -22.90 18.01
N GLY A 74 -6.53 -22.32 18.34
CA GLY A 74 -6.07 -22.09 19.70
C GLY A 74 -7.00 -21.14 20.48
N LEU A 75 -7.44 -20.05 19.85
CA LEU A 75 -8.44 -19.13 20.43
C LEU A 75 -9.78 -19.84 20.67
N MET A 76 -10.29 -20.62 19.71
CA MET A 76 -11.51 -21.42 19.90
C MET A 76 -11.39 -22.41 21.07
N LEU A 77 -10.22 -23.00 21.29
CA LEU A 77 -9.97 -23.90 22.44
C LEU A 77 -9.88 -23.13 23.76
N LEU A 78 -9.34 -21.91 23.74
CA LEU A 78 -9.30 -20.99 24.88
C LEU A 78 -10.73 -20.61 25.30
N ASP A 79 -11.60 -20.24 24.35
CA ASP A 79 -13.01 -19.95 24.59
C ASP A 79 -13.79 -21.18 25.14
N MET A 80 -13.37 -22.40 24.77
CA MET A 80 -13.89 -23.65 25.30
C MET A 80 -13.28 -24.05 26.66
N GLY A 81 -12.40 -23.23 27.25
CA GLY A 81 -11.71 -23.52 28.52
C GLY A 81 -10.64 -24.61 28.43
N ARG A 82 -10.28 -25.08 27.23
CA ARG A 82 -9.32 -26.17 27.01
C ARG A 82 -7.88 -25.66 26.94
N LEU A 83 -7.43 -25.05 28.04
CA LEU A 83 -6.16 -24.30 28.09
C LEU A 83 -4.93 -25.12 27.66
N HIS A 84 -4.83 -26.40 28.02
CA HIS A 84 -3.71 -27.25 27.57
C HIS A 84 -3.69 -27.49 26.06
N ASP A 85 -4.85 -27.65 25.44
CA ASP A 85 -4.95 -27.83 23.98
C ASP A 85 -4.71 -26.49 23.27
N ALA A 86 -5.29 -25.40 23.79
CA ALA A 86 -5.08 -24.04 23.31
C ALA A 86 -3.59 -23.68 23.29
N ARG A 87 -2.85 -23.95 24.39
CA ARG A 87 -1.40 -23.76 24.47
C ARG A 87 -0.65 -24.50 23.36
N ASN A 88 -1.01 -25.74 23.09
CA ASN A 88 -0.32 -26.56 22.08
C ASN A 88 -0.53 -25.99 20.67
N GLU A 89 -1.75 -25.60 20.32
CA GLU A 89 -2.07 -24.98 19.02
C GLU A 89 -1.45 -23.59 18.87
N LEU A 90 -1.51 -22.75 19.91
CA LEU A 90 -0.89 -21.41 19.91
C LEU A 90 0.63 -21.49 19.77
N ARG A 91 1.29 -22.45 20.45
CA ARG A 91 2.72 -22.71 20.25
C ARG A 91 3.03 -23.11 18.82
N MET A 92 2.20 -23.95 18.20
CA MET A 92 2.36 -24.33 16.79
C MET A 92 2.24 -23.11 15.87
N ALA A 93 1.32 -22.18 16.16
CA ALA A 93 1.20 -20.93 15.42
C ALA A 93 2.45 -20.03 15.52
N THR A 94 3.05 -19.92 16.71
CA THR A 94 4.30 -19.15 16.93
C THR A 94 5.53 -19.85 16.32
N GLU A 95 5.61 -21.18 16.36
CA GLU A 95 6.69 -21.96 15.71
C GLU A 95 6.66 -21.84 14.18
N LEU A 96 5.46 -21.73 13.58
CA LEU A 96 5.27 -21.55 12.14
C LEU A 96 5.58 -20.12 11.67
N ASP A 97 5.16 -19.10 12.42
CA ASP A 97 5.45 -17.69 12.15
C ASP A 97 5.86 -16.94 13.43
N PRO A 98 7.17 -16.85 13.71
CA PRO A 98 7.70 -16.10 14.86
C PRO A 98 7.43 -14.58 14.82
N VAL A 99 6.95 -14.03 13.69
CA VAL A 99 6.61 -12.61 13.57
C VAL A 99 5.16 -12.35 14.00
N ASN A 100 4.36 -13.40 14.23
CA ASN A 100 2.96 -13.31 14.64
C ASN A 100 2.84 -12.99 16.15
N GLN A 101 3.09 -11.71 16.50
CA GLN A 101 3.00 -11.18 17.87
C GLN A 101 1.66 -11.50 18.57
N PHE A 102 0.56 -11.62 17.82
CA PHE A 102 -0.74 -11.96 18.39
C PHE A 102 -0.79 -13.42 18.88
N ALA A 103 -0.16 -14.36 18.16
CA ALA A 103 -0.04 -15.74 18.61
C ALA A 103 0.89 -15.87 19.82
N GLU A 104 1.99 -15.12 19.84
CA GLU A 104 2.91 -15.04 20.99
C GLU A 104 2.21 -14.53 22.25
N GLN A 105 1.52 -13.39 22.20
CA GLN A 105 0.77 -12.83 23.34
C GLN A 105 -0.35 -13.76 23.82
N ALA A 106 -1.06 -14.43 22.89
CA ALA A 106 -2.07 -15.41 23.25
C ALA A 106 -1.46 -16.65 23.94
N LEU A 107 -0.29 -17.11 23.49
CA LEU A 107 0.44 -18.21 24.11
C LEU A 107 0.94 -17.84 25.51
N GLU A 108 1.59 -16.68 25.66
CA GLU A 108 2.10 -16.17 26.94
C GLU A 108 1.00 -16.13 27.99
N LYS A 109 -0.15 -15.54 27.67
CA LYS A 109 -1.32 -15.48 28.55
C LYS A 109 -1.85 -16.87 28.94
N VAL A 110 -1.90 -17.82 28.00
CA VAL A 110 -2.35 -19.20 28.31
C VAL A 110 -1.32 -19.94 29.18
N VAL A 111 -0.02 -19.68 29.00
CA VAL A 111 1.02 -20.21 29.89
C VAL A 111 0.89 -19.61 31.29
N GLU A 112 0.67 -18.30 31.42
CA GLU A 112 0.41 -17.63 32.70
C GLU A 112 -0.85 -18.19 33.40
N ASP A 113 -2.01 -18.25 32.71
CA ASP A 113 -3.24 -18.85 33.26
C ASP A 113 -3.00 -20.31 33.72
N LEU A 114 -2.18 -21.10 32.98
CA LEU A 114 -1.82 -22.48 33.35
C LEU A 114 -0.83 -22.58 34.52
N GLU A 115 0.13 -21.67 34.63
CA GLU A 115 1.06 -21.61 35.77
C GLU A 115 0.33 -21.22 37.05
N ILE A 116 -0.61 -20.29 36.97
CA ILE A 116 -1.48 -19.94 38.09
C ILE A 116 -2.34 -21.14 38.52
N LEU A 117 -2.92 -21.88 37.57
CA LEU A 117 -3.68 -23.10 37.85
C LEU A 117 -2.82 -24.23 38.45
N ALA A 118 -1.52 -24.27 38.15
CA ALA A 118 -0.56 -25.21 38.75
C ALA A 118 -0.04 -24.75 40.13
N GLY A 119 -0.23 -23.47 40.48
CA GLY A 119 0.18 -22.89 41.76
C GLY A 119 -0.70 -23.33 42.95
N PRO A 120 -0.24 -23.09 44.20
CA PRO A 120 -0.98 -23.44 45.40
C PRO A 120 -2.27 -22.58 45.52
N GLY A 121 -3.38 -23.14 45.03
CA GLY A 121 -4.71 -22.53 45.06
C GLY A 121 -5.53 -22.70 43.77
N GLY A 122 -4.90 -23.13 42.65
CA GLY A 122 -5.59 -23.51 41.42
C GLY A 122 -6.60 -22.48 40.89
N GLU A 123 -7.80 -22.93 40.50
CA GLU A 123 -8.87 -22.05 40.00
C GLU A 123 -9.26 -20.96 40.99
N GLN A 124 -9.18 -21.23 42.30
CA GLN A 124 -9.53 -20.27 43.34
C GLN A 124 -8.51 -19.12 43.41
N ALA A 125 -7.21 -19.41 43.29
CA ALA A 125 -6.17 -18.38 43.23
C ALA A 125 -6.28 -17.52 41.97
N LEU A 126 -6.63 -18.11 40.82
CA LEU A 126 -6.86 -17.36 39.57
C LEU A 126 -8.10 -16.46 39.67
N ALA A 127 -9.19 -16.96 40.27
CA ALA A 127 -10.39 -16.19 40.55
C ALA A 127 -10.11 -15.04 41.54
N GLU A 128 -9.40 -15.30 42.64
CA GLU A 128 -8.99 -14.30 43.61
C GLU A 128 -8.04 -13.25 43.03
N MET A 129 -7.16 -13.59 42.09
CA MET A 129 -6.30 -12.59 41.44
C MET A 129 -7.08 -11.76 40.42
N LYS A 130 -8.04 -12.36 39.70
CA LYS A 130 -8.98 -11.63 38.83
C LYS A 130 -9.92 -10.72 39.66
N GLN A 131 -10.31 -11.14 40.87
CA GLN A 131 -11.04 -10.32 41.84
C GLN A 131 -10.16 -9.21 42.43
N ARG A 132 -8.96 -9.53 42.94
CA ARG A 132 -8.00 -8.52 43.45
C ARG A 132 -7.61 -7.48 42.39
N ALA A 133 -7.51 -7.86 41.12
CA ALA A 133 -7.30 -6.92 40.01
C ALA A 133 -8.54 -6.04 39.71
N ALA A 134 -9.75 -6.55 39.97
CA ALA A 134 -10.98 -5.76 39.90
C ALA A 134 -11.16 -4.84 41.12
N GLU A 135 -10.74 -5.28 42.32
CA GLU A 135 -10.78 -4.56 43.60
C GLU A 135 -9.66 -3.51 43.73
N ALA A 136 -8.53 -3.70 43.04
CA ALA A 136 -7.44 -2.72 42.99
C ALA A 136 -7.78 -1.47 42.15
N LYS A 137 -8.94 -1.43 41.48
CA LYS A 137 -9.54 -0.16 41.08
C LYS A 137 -9.86 0.61 42.35
N VAL A 138 -9.33 1.82 42.50
CA VAL A 138 -9.71 2.74 43.58
C VAL A 138 -11.21 3.07 43.44
N ILE A 139 -12.05 2.36 44.18
CA ILE A 139 -13.49 2.61 44.24
C ILE A 139 -13.68 3.87 45.10
N PRO A 140 -14.33 4.94 44.59
CA PRO A 140 -14.67 6.09 45.43
C PRO A 140 -15.64 5.65 46.54
N PRO A 141 -15.65 6.29 47.73
CA PRO A 141 -16.54 5.88 48.81
C PRO A 141 -18.00 5.87 48.33
N ILE A 142 -18.64 4.70 48.46
CA ILE A 142 -20.06 4.48 48.16
C ILE A 142 -20.81 4.58 49.48
N LEU A 143 -21.97 5.23 49.47
CA LEU A 143 -22.85 5.29 50.63
C LEU A 143 -23.56 3.94 50.78
N ASP A 144 -23.40 3.30 51.92
CA ASP A 144 -24.04 2.03 52.30
C ASP A 144 -25.10 2.30 53.39
N PRO A 145 -26.37 2.51 53.02
CA PRO A 145 -27.43 2.80 53.98
C PRO A 145 -27.76 1.56 54.82
N THR A 146 -27.97 1.74 56.12
CA THR A 146 -28.31 0.64 57.06
C THR A 146 -29.68 0.00 56.77
N SER A 147 -30.50 0.58 55.87
CA SER A 147 -31.74 -0.02 55.38
C SER A 147 -32.00 0.38 53.92
N ASP A 148 -32.23 -0.63 53.08
CA ASP A 148 -32.68 -0.48 51.68
C ASP A 148 -34.21 -0.52 51.51
N GLU A 149 -34.97 -0.71 52.59
CA GLU A 149 -36.44 -0.78 52.50
C GLU A 149 -37.03 0.52 51.94
N PRO A 150 -37.97 0.48 51.00
CA PRO A 150 -38.55 1.70 50.42
C PRO A 150 -39.48 2.39 51.43
N ILE A 151 -39.25 3.68 51.69
CA ILE A 151 -40.00 4.46 52.69
C ILE A 151 -40.82 5.55 52.00
N THR A 152 -42.03 5.76 52.51
CA THR A 152 -42.90 6.88 52.13
C THR A 152 -42.75 8.03 53.12
N LEU A 153 -42.25 9.19 52.67
CA LEU A 153 -42.05 10.39 53.46
C LEU A 153 -42.82 11.57 52.84
N LYS A 154 -43.70 12.19 53.62
CA LYS A 154 -44.56 13.29 53.14
C LYS A 154 -44.31 14.55 53.95
N PHE A 155 -43.89 15.61 53.26
CA PHE A 155 -43.74 16.96 53.80
C PHE A 155 -44.75 17.89 53.11
N PRO A 156 -46.06 17.81 53.45
CA PRO A 156 -47.14 18.56 52.78
C PRO A 156 -47.18 20.05 53.16
N LYS A 157 -46.30 20.50 54.05
CA LYS A 157 -46.06 21.91 54.36
C LYS A 157 -44.59 22.20 54.10
N PRO A 158 -44.23 23.36 53.51
CA PRO A 158 -42.83 23.71 53.25
C PRO A 158 -41.97 23.65 54.52
N LYS A 159 -40.95 22.79 54.49
CA LYS A 159 -40.00 22.53 55.57
C LYS A 159 -38.58 22.96 55.15
N PRO A 160 -37.74 23.47 56.08
CA PRO A 160 -36.34 23.77 55.77
C PRO A 160 -35.62 22.51 55.25
N VAL A 161 -34.86 22.62 54.17
CA VAL A 161 -34.26 21.43 53.51
C VAL A 161 -33.33 20.66 54.47
N LYS A 162 -32.67 21.33 55.42
CA LYS A 162 -31.84 20.67 56.44
C LYS A 162 -32.65 19.74 57.35
N GLU A 163 -33.91 20.04 57.66
CA GLU A 163 -34.79 19.08 58.36
C GLU A 163 -35.11 17.86 57.49
N ILE A 164 -35.31 18.05 56.19
CA ILE A 164 -35.65 16.97 55.24
C ILE A 164 -34.47 16.01 55.09
N TYR A 165 -33.24 16.51 54.89
CA TYR A 165 -32.05 15.66 54.81
C TYR A 165 -31.76 14.92 56.13
N ASN A 166 -31.93 15.58 57.27
CA ASN A 166 -31.79 14.92 58.58
C ASN A 166 -32.85 13.84 58.82
N ALA A 167 -34.06 14.00 58.27
CA ALA A 167 -35.10 12.97 58.31
C ALA A 167 -34.75 11.78 57.40
N LEU A 168 -34.19 12.03 56.21
CA LEU A 168 -33.69 10.98 55.31
C LEU A 168 -32.54 10.18 55.95
N GLY A 169 -31.52 10.86 56.46
CA GLY A 169 -30.39 10.21 57.12
C GLY A 169 -30.81 9.33 58.31
N LYS A 170 -31.77 9.81 59.12
CA LYS A 170 -32.35 9.01 60.22
C LYS A 170 -33.23 7.84 59.76
N ALA A 171 -33.89 7.94 58.60
CA ALA A 171 -34.73 6.88 58.07
C ALA A 171 -33.89 5.73 57.46
N TYR A 172 -32.76 6.06 56.85
CA TYR A 172 -31.91 5.13 56.09
C TYR A 172 -30.55 4.81 56.76
N GLY A 173 -30.24 5.42 57.91
CA GLY A 173 -29.07 5.06 58.73
C GLY A 173 -27.76 5.80 58.42
N PHE A 174 -27.78 6.89 57.65
CA PHE A 174 -26.59 7.68 57.32
C PHE A 174 -26.58 9.08 57.95
N ASN A 175 -25.39 9.59 58.25
CA ASN A 175 -25.17 10.93 58.78
C ASN A 175 -25.13 11.98 57.66
N VAL A 176 -25.74 13.14 57.91
CA VAL A 176 -25.71 14.29 56.97
C VAL A 176 -24.98 15.46 57.60
N LEU A 177 -23.89 15.87 56.96
CA LEU A 177 -23.19 17.12 57.20
C LEU A 177 -23.64 18.17 56.15
N PHE A 178 -23.50 19.44 56.50
CA PHE A 178 -23.90 20.55 55.63
C PHE A 178 -22.73 21.52 55.46
N ASP A 179 -22.52 22.00 54.22
CA ASP A 179 -21.60 23.11 53.98
C ASP A 179 -22.04 24.36 54.78
N PRO A 180 -21.11 25.13 55.40
CA PRO A 180 -21.46 26.30 56.22
C PRO A 180 -22.21 27.41 55.48
N LYS A 181 -22.08 27.49 54.15
CA LYS A 181 -22.70 28.49 53.27
C LYS A 181 -24.06 28.01 52.72
N LEU A 182 -24.45 26.76 52.97
CA LEU A 182 -25.69 26.16 52.49
C LEU A 182 -26.94 26.90 53.00
N LYS A 183 -27.71 27.51 52.09
CA LYS A 183 -29.03 28.08 52.40
C LYS A 183 -30.01 26.98 52.87
N ASP A 184 -30.92 27.37 53.75
CA ASP A 184 -31.92 26.47 54.33
C ASP A 184 -33.33 26.86 53.87
N ASP A 185 -33.53 26.76 52.56
CA ASP A 185 -34.78 27.14 51.90
C ASP A 185 -35.92 26.18 52.27
N LYS A 186 -37.18 26.61 52.06
CA LYS A 186 -38.35 25.82 52.43
C LYS A 186 -38.89 25.04 51.23
N LEU A 187 -38.79 23.73 51.31
CA LEU A 187 -39.22 22.80 50.26
C LEU A 187 -40.41 21.95 50.72
N SER A 188 -41.31 21.61 49.81
CA SER A 188 -42.41 20.66 50.02
C SER A 188 -42.18 19.48 49.09
N VAL A 189 -42.03 18.28 49.64
CA VAL A 189 -41.74 17.05 48.87
C VAL A 189 -42.65 15.93 49.36
N GLU A 190 -43.19 15.15 48.43
CA GLU A 190 -43.81 13.87 48.72
C GLU A 190 -43.02 12.76 48.03
N LEU A 191 -42.43 11.89 48.85
CA LEU A 191 -41.70 10.70 48.44
C LEU A 191 -42.60 9.50 48.76
N ASN A 192 -42.94 8.70 47.75
CA ASN A 192 -43.78 7.52 47.90
C ASN A 192 -43.00 6.31 47.37
N ASP A 193 -42.80 5.29 48.21
CA ASP A 193 -42.17 4.02 47.82
C ASP A 193 -40.81 4.17 47.12
N VAL A 194 -39.90 4.94 47.72
CA VAL A 194 -38.55 5.21 47.21
C VAL A 194 -37.49 4.65 48.16
N ASN A 195 -36.34 4.22 47.62
CA ASN A 195 -35.17 3.84 48.40
C ASN A 195 -34.34 5.09 48.82
N ALA A 196 -33.30 4.87 49.64
CA ALA A 196 -32.42 5.91 50.16
C ALA A 196 -31.83 6.81 49.06
N GLU A 197 -31.26 6.21 48.02
CA GLU A 197 -30.63 6.90 46.90
C GLU A 197 -31.64 7.78 46.14
N ARG A 198 -32.78 7.21 45.73
CA ARG A 198 -33.76 7.95 44.93
C ARG A 198 -34.45 9.05 45.74
N ALA A 199 -34.68 8.82 47.03
CA ALA A 199 -35.17 9.82 47.97
C ALA A 199 -34.20 11.02 48.05
N LEU A 200 -32.90 10.73 48.19
CA LEU A 200 -31.85 11.74 48.25
C LEU A 200 -31.73 12.52 46.94
N GLU A 201 -31.68 11.83 45.78
CA GLU A 201 -31.65 12.46 44.45
C GLU A 201 -32.82 13.44 44.22
N ILE A 202 -34.05 13.02 44.56
CA ILE A 202 -35.25 13.85 44.34
C ILE A 202 -35.18 15.13 45.17
N VAL A 203 -34.76 15.04 46.44
CA VAL A 203 -34.66 16.23 47.31
C VAL A 203 -33.52 17.14 46.87
N LEU A 204 -32.35 16.58 46.52
CA LEU A 204 -31.20 17.33 46.00
C LEU A 204 -31.54 18.08 44.70
N GLN A 205 -32.17 17.40 43.74
CA GLN A 205 -32.56 18.01 42.48
C GLN A 205 -33.67 19.07 42.66
N ALA A 206 -34.57 18.88 43.62
CA ALA A 206 -35.62 19.84 43.94
C ALA A 206 -35.10 21.08 44.72
N SER A 207 -34.01 20.96 45.48
CA SER A 207 -33.39 22.08 46.19
C SER A 207 -32.19 22.72 45.47
N GLY A 208 -31.72 22.16 44.35
CA GLY A 208 -30.51 22.63 43.67
C GLY A 208 -29.23 22.41 44.49
N HIS A 209 -29.17 21.28 45.22
CA HIS A 209 -28.01 20.88 46.01
C HIS A 209 -27.34 19.65 45.38
N PHE A 210 -26.09 19.39 45.77
CA PHE A 210 -25.41 18.11 45.52
C PHE A 210 -24.82 17.56 46.82
N TYR A 211 -24.35 16.31 46.78
CA TYR A 211 -23.69 15.66 47.91
C TYR A 211 -22.36 15.04 47.50
N LYS A 212 -21.44 14.96 48.46
CA LYS A 212 -20.24 14.13 48.40
C LYS A 212 -20.34 13.09 49.51
N VAL A 213 -20.02 11.85 49.21
CA VAL A 213 -19.85 10.79 50.22
C VAL A 213 -18.47 10.97 50.87
N LEU A 214 -18.42 10.95 52.20
CA LEU A 214 -17.18 11.09 52.96
C LEU A 214 -16.69 9.74 53.49
N ASP A 215 -17.63 8.91 53.96
CA ASP A 215 -17.44 7.52 54.35
C ASP A 215 -18.72 6.74 54.03
N GLU A 216 -18.69 5.41 54.23
CA GLU A 216 -19.81 4.49 53.94
C GLU A 216 -21.14 4.92 54.60
N HIS A 217 -21.11 5.66 55.71
CA HIS A 217 -22.27 6.05 56.49
C HIS A 217 -22.41 7.58 56.62
N SER A 218 -21.69 8.40 55.85
CA SER A 218 -21.78 9.86 55.95
C SER A 218 -21.62 10.62 54.64
N ILE A 219 -22.44 11.66 54.49
CA ILE A 219 -22.44 12.57 53.34
C ILE A 219 -22.29 14.02 53.79
N ILE A 220 -21.71 14.86 52.93
CA ILE A 220 -21.80 16.33 53.03
C ILE A 220 -22.66 16.86 51.88
N VAL A 221 -23.62 17.72 52.22
CA VAL A 221 -24.54 18.39 51.27
C VAL A 221 -24.13 19.86 51.10
N ALA A 222 -24.05 20.32 49.85
CA ALA A 222 -23.67 21.68 49.48
C ALA A 222 -24.55 22.22 48.32
N GLU A 223 -24.58 23.55 48.14
CA GLU A 223 -25.29 24.16 47.00
C GLU A 223 -24.61 23.77 45.68
N ASP A 224 -25.41 23.47 44.65
CA ASP A 224 -24.92 23.12 43.32
C ASP A 224 -24.36 24.35 42.59
N THR A 225 -23.12 24.70 42.92
CA THR A 225 -22.38 25.80 42.31
C THR A 225 -21.05 25.32 41.74
N PRO A 226 -20.54 25.95 40.66
CA PRO A 226 -19.23 25.62 40.09
C PRO A 226 -18.05 25.80 41.06
N GLN A 227 -18.25 26.54 42.16
CA GLN A 227 -17.24 26.71 43.21
C GLN A 227 -17.27 25.55 44.21
N ASN A 228 -18.44 25.22 44.75
CA ASN A 228 -18.58 24.09 45.67
C ASN A 228 -18.23 22.75 44.99
N ARG A 229 -18.60 22.57 43.71
CA ARG A 229 -18.20 21.39 42.94
C ARG A 229 -16.68 21.24 42.85
N ARG A 230 -15.92 22.31 42.60
CA ARG A 230 -14.44 22.28 42.62
C ARG A 230 -13.82 22.01 44.00
N GLU A 231 -14.56 22.28 45.07
CA GLU A 231 -14.11 22.12 46.46
C GLU A 231 -14.43 20.71 47.00
N TYR A 232 -15.54 20.10 46.57
CA TYR A 232 -16.03 18.82 47.10
C TYR A 232 -16.03 17.64 46.11
N GLU A 233 -16.07 17.85 44.78
CA GLU A 233 -16.02 16.72 43.82
C GLU A 233 -14.62 16.11 43.77
N ASP A 234 -14.56 14.79 43.83
CA ASP A 234 -13.32 14.05 43.65
C ASP A 234 -12.94 13.96 42.17
N LEU A 235 -11.67 14.28 41.89
CA LEU A 235 -11.10 14.22 40.56
C LEU A 235 -10.25 12.96 40.42
N VAL A 236 -10.62 12.10 39.50
CA VAL A 236 -9.89 10.89 39.15
C VAL A 236 -8.89 11.23 38.04
N ILE A 237 -7.68 10.68 38.13
CA ILE A 237 -6.70 10.69 37.04
C ILE A 237 -6.71 9.31 36.41
N LYS A 238 -6.93 9.23 35.10
CA LYS A 238 -6.82 7.99 34.34
C LYS A 238 -6.04 8.22 33.04
N THR A 239 -5.04 7.39 32.82
CA THR A 239 -4.31 7.31 31.55
C THR A 239 -4.96 6.24 30.69
N PHE A 240 -5.28 6.60 29.45
CA PHE A 240 -5.77 5.71 28.42
C PHE A 240 -4.68 5.56 27.36
N PHE A 241 -4.33 4.33 27.05
CA PHE A 241 -3.44 3.99 25.93
C PHE A 241 -4.31 3.70 24.71
N LEU A 242 -3.94 4.27 23.56
CA LEU A 242 -4.67 4.11 22.30
C LEU A 242 -3.93 3.14 21.40
N SER A 243 -4.66 2.25 20.73
CA SER A 243 -4.06 1.22 19.86
C SER A 243 -4.22 1.51 18.37
N ASN A 244 -5.25 2.26 17.97
CA ASN A 244 -5.67 2.43 16.58
C ASN A 244 -5.92 3.90 16.18
N SER A 245 -6.37 4.73 17.12
CA SER A 245 -6.66 6.16 16.94
C SER A 245 -5.46 7.05 17.28
N ASP A 246 -5.36 8.17 16.57
CA ASP A 246 -4.40 9.25 16.85
C ASP A 246 -4.80 10.05 18.10
N VAL A 247 -3.85 10.27 19.02
CA VAL A 247 -4.07 11.04 20.27
C VAL A 247 -4.71 12.41 20.00
N LYS A 248 -4.33 13.07 18.89
CA LYS A 248 -4.78 14.41 18.52
C LYS A 248 -6.26 14.49 18.20
N ASP A 249 -6.85 13.43 17.65
CA ASP A 249 -8.27 13.42 17.29
C ASP A 249 -9.14 13.00 18.46
N ILE A 250 -8.64 12.09 19.31
CA ILE A 250 -9.26 11.79 20.61
C ILE A 250 -9.24 13.01 21.54
N ASP A 251 -8.15 13.77 21.61
CA ASP A 251 -8.07 15.01 22.41
C ASP A 251 -9.13 16.04 21.97
N LYS A 252 -9.26 16.30 20.65
CA LYS A 252 -10.32 17.16 20.09
C LYS A 252 -11.72 16.66 20.45
N LEU A 253 -11.95 15.35 20.33
CA LEU A 253 -13.25 14.71 20.64
C LEU A 253 -13.61 14.89 22.12
N LEU A 254 -12.69 14.61 23.04
CA LEU A 254 -12.94 14.74 24.48
C LEU A 254 -13.08 16.21 24.92
N ARG A 255 -12.31 17.14 24.35
CA ARG A 255 -12.46 18.58 24.63
C ARG A 255 -13.82 19.12 24.15
N SER A 256 -14.30 18.65 23.00
CA SER A 256 -15.56 19.14 22.40
C SER A 256 -16.82 18.50 22.98
N LEU A 257 -16.80 17.21 23.33
CA LEU A 257 -18.01 16.48 23.78
C LEU A 257 -18.26 16.49 25.29
N ILE A 258 -17.21 16.50 26.13
CA ILE A 258 -17.35 16.44 27.60
C ILE A 258 -16.72 17.64 28.33
N GLU A 259 -16.34 18.68 27.59
CA GLU A 259 -15.57 19.83 28.06
C GLU A 259 -14.34 19.45 28.92
N ALA A 260 -13.61 18.41 28.54
CA ALA A 260 -12.46 17.96 29.31
C ALA A 260 -11.33 19.01 29.30
N ARG A 261 -11.18 19.76 30.39
CA ARG A 261 -10.24 20.90 30.47
C ARG A 261 -8.81 20.48 30.82
N ARG A 262 -8.65 19.34 31.50
CA ARG A 262 -7.38 18.85 32.06
C ARG A 262 -6.99 17.52 31.40
N LEU A 263 -6.63 17.63 30.12
CA LEU A 263 -6.09 16.56 29.29
C LEU A 263 -4.60 16.82 29.05
N ALA A 264 -3.78 15.79 29.24
CA ALA A 264 -2.37 15.76 28.87
C ALA A 264 -2.13 14.62 27.88
N THR A 265 -1.56 14.93 26.72
CA THR A 265 -1.28 13.98 25.65
C THR A 265 0.20 13.56 25.66
N ASN A 266 0.47 12.29 25.42
CA ASN A 266 1.81 11.75 25.20
C ASN A 266 1.83 11.03 23.84
N GLU A 267 2.40 11.70 22.84
CA GLU A 267 2.47 11.16 21.47
C GLU A 267 3.46 9.97 21.36
N GLN A 268 4.50 9.91 22.20
CA GLN A 268 5.49 8.83 22.17
C GLN A 268 4.92 7.49 22.66
N LEU A 269 3.96 7.52 23.57
CA LEU A 269 3.29 6.33 24.13
C LEU A 269 1.87 6.12 23.60
N ASN A 270 1.48 6.88 22.55
CA ASN A 270 0.10 6.98 22.03
C ASN A 270 -0.97 7.04 23.16
N ALA A 271 -0.74 7.87 24.16
CA ALA A 271 -1.51 7.87 25.41
C ALA A 271 -2.11 9.23 25.75
N ILE A 272 -3.30 9.22 26.35
CA ILE A 272 -3.99 10.41 26.84
C ILE A 272 -4.35 10.28 28.31
N THR A 273 -3.88 11.22 29.12
CA THR A 273 -4.15 11.28 30.56
C THR A 273 -5.21 12.33 30.84
N LEU A 274 -6.35 11.90 31.35
CA LEU A 274 -7.48 12.73 31.73
C LEU A 274 -7.53 12.88 33.26
N ARG A 275 -7.71 14.12 33.72
CA ARG A 275 -8.00 14.44 35.12
C ARG A 275 -9.33 15.18 35.25
N ASP A 276 -10.41 14.47 35.55
CA ASP A 276 -11.75 15.06 35.70
C ASP A 276 -12.60 14.25 36.70
N THR A 277 -13.89 14.58 36.86
CA THR A 277 -14.79 13.80 37.72
C THR A 277 -14.95 12.36 37.24
N ALA A 278 -15.27 11.43 38.15
CA ALA A 278 -15.40 10.01 37.83
C ALA A 278 -16.38 9.73 36.67
N ASP A 279 -17.53 10.42 36.64
CA ASP A 279 -18.53 10.29 35.57
C ASP A 279 -17.99 10.71 34.20
N LYS A 280 -17.24 11.81 34.14
CA LYS A 280 -16.61 12.27 32.90
C LYS A 280 -15.50 11.33 32.44
N VAL A 281 -14.74 10.74 33.37
CA VAL A 281 -13.73 9.72 33.06
C VAL A 281 -14.39 8.44 32.52
N ALA A 282 -15.56 8.05 33.05
CA ALA A 282 -16.34 6.91 32.54
C ALA A 282 -16.91 7.16 31.13
N ILE A 283 -17.44 8.37 30.87
CA ILE A 283 -17.89 8.77 29.52
C ILE A 283 -16.70 8.79 28.56
N ALA A 284 -15.56 9.37 28.96
CA ALA A 284 -14.34 9.37 28.17
C ALA A 284 -13.89 7.94 27.84
N GLU A 285 -13.94 7.00 28.79
CA GLU A 285 -13.61 5.60 28.54
C GLU A 285 -14.50 4.96 27.47
N LYS A 286 -15.82 5.18 27.50
CA LYS A 286 -16.73 4.64 26.48
C LYS A 286 -16.53 5.33 25.13
N LEU A 287 -16.35 6.67 25.09
CA LEU A 287 -16.06 7.41 23.87
C LEU A 287 -14.75 6.95 23.22
N ILE A 288 -13.68 6.77 24.01
CA ILE A 288 -12.40 6.22 23.54
C ILE A 288 -12.60 4.81 22.99
N LYS A 289 -13.28 3.91 23.70
CA LYS A 289 -13.53 2.53 23.22
C LYS A 289 -14.33 2.46 21.92
N VAL A 290 -15.27 3.37 21.71
CA VAL A 290 -16.07 3.44 20.47
C VAL A 290 -15.24 3.96 19.30
N ASN A 291 -14.29 4.89 19.53
CA ASN A 291 -13.47 5.49 18.47
C ASN A 291 -12.14 4.76 18.20
N ASP A 292 -11.51 4.14 19.20
CA ASP A 292 -10.22 3.45 19.11
C ASP A 292 -10.33 2.05 18.47
N LYS A 293 -11.07 1.97 17.37
CA LYS A 293 -11.28 0.78 16.56
C LYS A 293 -10.24 0.71 15.44
N ALA A 294 -9.79 -0.49 15.10
CA ALA A 294 -8.85 -0.69 14.00
C ALA A 294 -9.43 -0.20 12.67
N LYS A 295 -8.67 0.62 11.93
CA LYS A 295 -9.01 1.01 10.55
C LYS A 295 -9.19 -0.24 9.69
N ALA A 296 -10.10 -0.19 8.73
CA ALA A 296 -10.30 -1.29 7.79
C ALA A 296 -9.05 -1.47 6.91
N GLU A 297 -8.84 -2.68 6.40
CA GLU A 297 -7.76 -2.98 5.45
C GLU A 297 -8.32 -3.74 4.26
N VAL A 298 -7.90 -3.33 3.07
CA VAL A 298 -8.35 -3.89 1.79
C VAL A 298 -7.14 -4.43 1.04
N LEU A 299 -7.24 -5.67 0.57
CA LEU A 299 -6.39 -6.24 -0.47
C LEU A 299 -7.04 -5.92 -1.82
N ILE A 300 -6.28 -5.36 -2.75
CA ILE A 300 -6.74 -5.02 -4.10
C ILE A 300 -5.92 -5.83 -5.08
N ASP A 301 -6.62 -6.70 -5.81
CA ASP A 301 -6.07 -7.48 -6.90
C ASP A 301 -6.41 -6.75 -8.21
N VAL A 302 -5.39 -6.27 -8.92
CA VAL A 302 -5.55 -5.68 -10.26
C VAL A 302 -5.07 -6.70 -11.26
N GLU A 303 -5.90 -7.04 -12.24
CA GLU A 303 -5.54 -7.98 -13.30
C GLU A 303 -5.52 -7.26 -14.66
N LEU A 304 -4.43 -7.45 -15.39
CA LEU A 304 -4.17 -6.79 -16.67
C LEU A 304 -3.81 -7.84 -17.71
N LEU A 305 -4.65 -7.97 -18.74
CA LEU A 305 -4.41 -8.84 -19.88
C LEU A 305 -4.22 -8.00 -21.16
N LEU A 306 -3.04 -8.08 -21.75
CA LEU A 306 -2.73 -7.46 -23.04
C LEU A 306 -2.38 -8.54 -24.06
N MET A 307 -3.17 -8.63 -25.14
CA MET A 307 -2.90 -9.50 -26.28
C MET A 307 -2.54 -8.67 -27.51
N ALA A 308 -1.32 -8.82 -28.03
CA ALA A 308 -0.87 -8.20 -29.26
C ALA A 308 -0.65 -9.26 -30.34
N SER A 309 -1.15 -9.02 -31.55
CA SER A 309 -0.96 -9.92 -32.69
C SER A 309 -0.72 -9.14 -33.97
N THR A 310 0.37 -9.44 -34.65
CA THR A 310 0.72 -8.83 -35.94
C THR A 310 0.77 -9.91 -37.00
N ASN A 311 0.05 -9.73 -38.11
CA ASN A 311 0.01 -10.66 -39.23
C ASN A 311 0.36 -9.88 -40.50
N ASN A 312 1.52 -10.20 -41.09
CA ASN A 312 2.05 -9.59 -42.29
C ASN A 312 2.09 -10.61 -43.43
N SER A 313 1.72 -10.18 -44.63
CA SER A 313 1.61 -11.03 -45.81
C SER A 313 2.01 -10.21 -47.03
N ASP A 314 3.21 -10.45 -47.57
CA ASP A 314 3.72 -9.89 -48.82
C ASP A 314 3.75 -11.01 -49.87
N MET A 315 2.84 -10.91 -50.85
CA MET A 315 2.59 -11.96 -51.83
C MET A 315 2.47 -11.38 -53.24
N GLY A 316 3.40 -11.73 -54.12
CA GLY A 316 3.33 -11.49 -55.56
C GLY A 316 4.69 -11.28 -56.19
N MET A 317 4.70 -10.74 -57.41
CA MET A 317 5.93 -10.54 -58.19
C MET A 317 6.13 -9.04 -58.43
N THR A 318 7.37 -8.58 -58.22
CA THR A 318 7.80 -7.22 -58.55
C THR A 318 8.85 -7.28 -59.63
N LEU A 319 8.59 -6.57 -60.74
CA LEU A 319 9.60 -6.30 -61.74
C LEU A 319 10.34 -5.02 -61.34
N SER A 320 11.67 -5.00 -61.45
CA SER A 320 12.45 -3.79 -61.23
C SER A 320 12.02 -2.69 -62.20
N THR A 321 11.91 -1.44 -61.73
CA THR A 321 11.55 -0.27 -62.55
C THR A 321 12.35 -0.24 -63.85
N TYR A 322 11.67 -0.07 -64.99
CA TYR A 322 12.27 -0.12 -66.33
C TYR A 322 13.13 1.12 -66.65
N SER A 323 14.28 1.28 -65.98
CA SER A 323 15.32 2.21 -66.41
C SER A 323 16.14 1.58 -67.54
N PHE A 324 15.83 1.93 -68.79
CA PHE A 324 16.68 1.61 -69.94
C PHE A 324 17.92 2.51 -69.92
N THR A 325 18.89 2.16 -69.09
CA THR A 325 20.16 2.88 -68.97
C THR A 325 21.13 2.35 -70.01
N LEU A 326 21.30 3.09 -71.11
CA LEU A 326 22.42 2.92 -72.04
C LEU A 326 23.68 3.49 -71.39
N GLY A 327 24.44 2.62 -70.73
CA GLY A 327 25.75 2.95 -70.18
C GLY A 327 26.87 2.71 -71.19
N ILE A 328 27.94 3.50 -71.07
CA ILE A 328 29.21 3.26 -71.75
C ILE A 328 30.20 2.80 -70.68
N ASP A 329 30.65 1.56 -70.80
CA ASP A 329 31.71 1.00 -69.97
C ASP A 329 33.07 1.51 -70.47
N THR A 330 33.71 2.42 -69.74
CA THR A 330 35.03 2.96 -70.13
C THR A 330 36.20 2.03 -69.77
N GLY A 331 35.94 0.80 -69.32
CA GLY A 331 36.97 -0.18 -68.98
C GLY A 331 37.77 0.17 -67.70
N ALA A 332 37.40 1.25 -67.03
CA ALA A 332 37.96 1.69 -65.76
C ALA A 332 36.86 1.83 -64.72
N ILE A 333 37.04 1.09 -63.62
CA ILE A 333 36.32 1.13 -62.34
C ILE A 333 35.05 0.25 -62.24
N GLN A 334 35.00 -0.41 -61.08
CA GLN A 334 34.08 -1.41 -60.55
C GLN A 334 32.58 -1.04 -60.57
N GLU A 335 31.75 -2.05 -60.29
CA GLU A 335 30.30 -1.97 -60.11
C GLU A 335 29.85 -0.75 -59.26
N GLY A 336 28.88 0.01 -59.80
CA GLY A 336 28.02 0.87 -58.98
C GLY A 336 28.26 2.39 -59.00
N SER A 337 29.18 2.93 -59.80
CA SER A 337 29.40 4.39 -59.87
C SER A 337 28.71 5.06 -61.07
N GLN A 338 27.81 6.01 -60.82
CA GLN A 338 27.41 7.01 -61.83
C GLN A 338 28.52 8.07 -61.96
N GLY A 339 29.61 7.71 -62.62
CA GLY A 339 30.74 8.60 -62.87
C GLY A 339 30.54 9.52 -64.06
N ASN A 340 30.90 10.80 -63.90
CA ASN A 340 31.02 11.73 -65.03
C ASN A 340 32.11 11.25 -66.00
N LEU A 341 31.78 11.22 -67.30
CA LEU A 341 32.74 10.87 -68.35
C LEU A 341 33.73 12.03 -68.58
N PHE A 342 35.03 11.74 -68.46
CA PHE A 342 36.09 12.71 -68.75
C PHE A 342 36.46 12.70 -70.25
N LEU A 343 36.92 13.84 -70.78
CA LEU A 343 37.08 14.04 -72.23
C LEU A 343 38.25 13.24 -72.84
N ASP A 344 39.21 12.82 -72.04
CA ASP A 344 40.32 11.93 -72.41
C ASP A 344 39.86 10.46 -72.59
N GLN A 345 38.91 10.02 -71.77
CA GLN A 345 38.32 8.68 -71.81
C GLN A 345 37.44 8.45 -73.05
N LEU A 346 37.04 9.50 -73.78
CA LEU A 346 36.29 9.38 -75.04
C LEU A 346 37.02 8.56 -76.11
N SER A 347 38.36 8.51 -76.05
CA SER A 347 39.22 7.75 -76.97
C SER A 347 39.14 6.23 -76.79
N GLN A 348 38.61 5.76 -75.65
CA GLN A 348 38.56 4.34 -75.27
C GLN A 348 37.16 3.72 -75.50
N ILE A 349 36.20 4.53 -75.96
CA ILE A 349 34.82 4.10 -76.25
C ILE A 349 34.79 3.32 -77.58
N SER A 350 34.81 1.99 -77.50
CA SER A 350 34.59 1.10 -78.64
C SER A 350 33.12 0.69 -78.79
N LYS A 351 32.73 0.20 -79.97
CA LYS A 351 31.37 -0.30 -80.25
C LYS A 351 30.96 -1.51 -79.40
N GLY A 352 31.91 -2.16 -78.72
CA GLY A 352 31.65 -3.25 -77.78
C GLY A 352 31.34 -2.80 -76.34
N ASN A 353 31.50 -1.51 -76.02
CA ASN A 353 31.47 -0.98 -74.66
C ASN A 353 30.08 -0.48 -74.22
N THR A 354 29.02 -0.81 -74.98
CA THR A 354 27.64 -0.49 -74.61
C THR A 354 27.02 -1.66 -73.87
N PHE A 355 26.62 -1.46 -72.61
CA PHE A 355 25.85 -2.46 -71.86
C PHE A 355 24.37 -2.08 -71.78
N VAL A 356 23.52 -3.09 -71.67
CA VAL A 356 22.07 -2.96 -71.47
C VAL A 356 21.70 -3.74 -70.23
N ASN A 357 21.25 -3.03 -69.18
CA ASN A 357 20.71 -3.68 -67.99
C ASN A 357 19.34 -4.28 -68.29
N ILE A 358 19.21 -5.59 -68.08
CA ILE A 358 17.93 -6.32 -68.19
C ILE A 358 17.24 -6.30 -66.82
N PRO A 359 15.94 -5.96 -66.73
CA PRO A 359 15.24 -5.92 -65.45
C PRO A 359 15.18 -7.32 -64.80
N SER A 360 15.41 -7.37 -63.49
CA SER A 360 15.29 -8.60 -62.71
C SER A 360 13.85 -8.84 -62.27
N LEU A 361 13.51 -10.12 -62.12
CA LEU A 361 12.20 -10.58 -61.66
C LEU A 361 12.33 -11.11 -60.23
N VAL A 362 11.65 -10.46 -59.28
CA VAL A 362 11.63 -10.87 -57.87
C VAL A 362 10.25 -11.39 -57.52
N ILE A 363 10.19 -12.52 -56.82
CA ILE A 363 8.95 -13.16 -56.38
C ILE A 363 8.95 -13.21 -54.84
N ASN A 364 8.03 -12.49 -54.22
CA ASN A 364 7.87 -12.46 -52.78
C ASN A 364 6.70 -13.37 -52.37
N LEU A 365 6.97 -14.34 -51.48
CA LEU A 365 5.95 -15.18 -50.83
C LEU A 365 6.15 -15.18 -49.31
N ALA A 366 6.32 -14.00 -48.71
CA ALA A 366 6.57 -13.86 -47.29
C ALA A 366 5.25 -13.76 -46.51
N LYS A 367 5.03 -14.66 -45.56
CA LYS A 367 3.96 -14.52 -44.56
C LYS A 367 4.54 -14.70 -43.17
N SER A 368 4.32 -13.71 -42.31
CA SER A 368 4.82 -13.69 -40.94
C SER A 368 3.68 -13.39 -39.97
N SER A 369 3.61 -14.11 -38.87
CA SER A 369 2.62 -13.89 -37.82
C SER A 369 3.27 -13.95 -36.44
N GLY A 370 3.22 -12.83 -35.72
CA GLY A 370 3.60 -12.76 -34.31
C GLY A 370 2.37 -12.68 -33.40
N ARG A 371 2.47 -13.28 -32.21
CA ARG A 371 1.55 -13.10 -31.09
C ARG A 371 2.38 -12.91 -29.82
N ALA A 372 2.02 -11.92 -29.03
CA ALA A 372 2.53 -11.69 -27.69
C ALA A 372 1.35 -11.53 -26.73
N GLU A 373 1.51 -12.05 -25.53
CA GLU A 373 0.51 -12.03 -24.47
C GLU A 373 1.21 -11.63 -23.17
N VAL A 374 0.63 -10.69 -22.44
CA VAL A 374 1.15 -10.19 -21.17
C VAL A 374 0.00 -10.23 -20.17
N LEU A 375 0.17 -11.05 -19.13
CA LEU A 375 -0.69 -11.07 -17.95
C LEU A 375 0.10 -10.49 -16.78
N ALA A 376 -0.45 -9.50 -16.09
CA ALA A 376 0.09 -8.98 -14.85
C ALA A 376 -1.01 -8.96 -13.77
N GLN A 377 -0.69 -9.45 -12.57
CA GLN A 377 -1.60 -9.53 -11.44
C GLN A 377 -0.97 -8.93 -10.16
N PRO A 378 -0.65 -7.61 -10.13
CA PRO A 378 -0.18 -6.96 -8.91
C PRO A 378 -1.26 -6.90 -7.82
N GLN A 379 -0.87 -7.26 -6.59
CA GLN A 379 -1.71 -7.23 -5.39
C GLN A 379 -1.21 -6.16 -4.43
N LEU A 380 -2.12 -5.36 -3.85
CA LEU A 380 -1.78 -4.32 -2.87
C LEU A 380 -2.67 -4.43 -1.62
N ARG A 381 -2.07 -4.54 -0.43
CA ARG A 381 -2.79 -4.42 0.87
C ARG A 381 -2.65 -3.00 1.39
N ILE A 382 -3.78 -2.34 1.68
CA ILE A 382 -3.83 -0.91 1.98
C ILE A 382 -4.85 -0.64 3.08
N THR A 383 -4.53 0.27 3.99
CA THR A 383 -5.43 0.78 5.03
C THR A 383 -6.49 1.72 4.44
N ASP A 384 -7.70 1.69 5.00
CA ASP A 384 -8.81 2.57 4.64
C ASP A 384 -8.43 4.07 4.71
N GLY A 385 -8.70 4.80 3.63
CA GLY A 385 -8.39 6.22 3.49
C GLY A 385 -6.93 6.56 3.12
N GLU A 386 -6.01 5.59 3.17
CA GLU A 386 -4.60 5.82 2.84
C GLU A 386 -4.31 5.62 1.35
N LYS A 387 -3.41 6.43 0.79
CA LYS A 387 -3.02 6.32 -0.62
C LYS A 387 -1.75 5.49 -0.79
N ALA A 388 -1.85 4.33 -1.44
CA ALA A 388 -0.69 3.56 -1.86
C ALA A 388 -0.26 3.91 -3.29
N LYS A 389 1.04 3.71 -3.56
CA LYS A 389 1.62 3.74 -4.90
C LYS A 389 2.49 2.52 -5.11
N LEU A 390 2.36 1.88 -6.26
CA LEU A 390 3.20 0.79 -6.74
C LEU A 390 3.74 1.18 -8.11
N HIS A 391 5.05 1.02 -8.30
CA HIS A 391 5.69 1.16 -9.61
C HIS A 391 6.59 -0.04 -9.85
N ILE A 392 6.42 -0.70 -10.99
CA ILE A 392 7.17 -1.88 -11.42
C ILE A 392 7.62 -1.60 -12.85
N GLY A 393 8.91 -1.42 -13.08
CA GLY A 393 9.41 -0.93 -14.35
C GLY A 393 10.88 -0.55 -14.35
N ASP A 394 11.35 -0.14 -15.52
CA ASP A 394 12.72 0.29 -15.80
C ASP A 394 12.78 1.81 -16.00
N LYS A 395 13.97 2.40 -15.82
CA LYS A 395 14.21 3.82 -16.14
C LYS A 395 14.92 3.94 -17.48
N TYR A 396 14.22 4.41 -18.50
CA TYR A 396 14.78 4.54 -19.84
C TYR A 396 15.45 5.91 -20.05
N PRO A 397 16.76 5.96 -20.38
CA PRO A 397 17.45 7.22 -20.63
C PRO A 397 17.12 7.78 -22.02
N ILE A 398 16.55 8.98 -22.07
CA ILE A 398 16.30 9.73 -23.31
C ILE A 398 17.44 10.75 -23.49
N PRO A 399 18.23 10.70 -24.58
CA PRO A 399 19.27 11.69 -24.83
C PRO A 399 18.64 13.03 -25.25
N VAL A 400 19.01 14.11 -24.54
CA VAL A 400 18.59 15.48 -24.81
C VAL A 400 19.81 16.28 -25.25
N THR A 401 19.84 16.68 -26.52
CA THR A 401 20.93 17.47 -27.09
C THR A 401 20.62 18.96 -27.01
N SER A 402 21.43 19.73 -26.30
CA SER A 402 21.34 21.18 -26.23
C SER A 402 22.52 21.85 -26.95
N PHE A 403 22.28 23.01 -27.56
CA PHE A 403 23.31 23.80 -28.23
C PHE A 403 23.54 25.09 -27.44
N ASN A 404 24.79 25.35 -27.05
CA ASN A 404 25.15 26.63 -26.45
C ASN A 404 25.13 27.71 -27.54
N SER A 405 24.26 28.72 -27.39
CA SER A 405 24.07 29.79 -28.37
C SER A 405 25.01 30.98 -28.21
N ASN A 406 26.14 30.84 -27.50
CA ASN A 406 27.18 31.88 -27.43
C ASN A 406 27.90 32.03 -28.78
N ASN A 407 27.28 32.85 -29.63
CA ASN A 407 27.57 33.03 -31.04
C ASN A 407 28.85 33.86 -31.28
N ASN A 408 30.02 33.27 -31.01
CA ASN A 408 31.29 33.79 -31.50
C ASN A 408 31.50 33.39 -32.96
N ILE A 409 31.73 34.41 -33.81
CA ILE A 409 31.87 34.27 -35.26
C ILE A 409 33.03 33.30 -35.59
N GLY A 410 32.70 32.12 -36.13
CA GLY A 410 33.67 31.10 -36.56
C GLY A 410 33.95 29.97 -35.56
N GLY A 411 33.28 29.92 -34.40
CA GLY A 411 33.41 28.80 -33.45
C GLY A 411 32.59 27.57 -33.85
N SER A 412 33.15 26.37 -33.65
CA SER A 412 32.40 25.12 -33.80
C SER A 412 31.38 24.98 -32.66
N VAL A 413 30.10 24.77 -33.00
CA VAL A 413 29.05 24.56 -32.00
C VAL A 413 29.17 23.14 -31.45
N VAL A 414 29.68 23.01 -30.23
CA VAL A 414 29.75 21.72 -29.51
C VAL A 414 28.36 21.39 -28.94
N PRO A 415 27.70 20.30 -29.36
CA PRO A 415 26.45 19.86 -28.74
C PRO A 415 26.72 19.29 -27.36
N ILE A 416 25.93 19.69 -26.37
CA ILE A 416 25.95 19.13 -25.01
C ILE A 416 24.81 18.13 -24.90
N THR A 417 25.13 16.85 -24.74
CA THR A 417 24.16 15.76 -24.59
C THR A 417 23.97 15.40 -23.13
N SER A 418 22.77 15.62 -22.59
CA SER A 418 22.37 15.12 -21.27
C SER A 418 21.40 13.94 -21.41
N PHE A 419 21.18 13.18 -20.33
CA PHE A 419 20.22 12.07 -20.31
C PHE A 419 19.07 12.39 -19.36
N GLN A 420 17.85 12.37 -19.87
CA GLN A 420 16.63 12.47 -19.08
C GLN A 420 16.03 11.07 -18.89
N TYR A 421 15.99 10.58 -17.66
CA TYR A 421 15.39 9.29 -17.36
C TYR A 421 13.86 9.38 -17.35
N GLN A 422 13.21 8.50 -18.11
CA GLN A 422 11.76 8.35 -18.15
C GLN A 422 11.39 6.97 -17.59
N ASP A 423 10.59 6.95 -16.53
CA ASP A 423 10.06 5.70 -15.96
C ASP A 423 9.12 5.01 -16.96
N ILE A 424 9.37 3.73 -17.26
CA ILE A 424 8.54 2.87 -18.12
C ILE A 424 8.15 1.59 -17.37
N GLY A 425 6.91 1.13 -17.50
CA GLY A 425 6.39 -0.04 -16.79
C GLY A 425 4.95 0.15 -16.31
N ILE A 426 4.60 -0.53 -15.22
CA ILE A 426 3.28 -0.46 -14.59
C ILE A 426 3.36 0.52 -13.40
N ARG A 427 2.42 1.48 -13.33
CA ARG A 427 2.25 2.39 -12.19
C ARG A 427 0.80 2.34 -11.72
N ILE A 428 0.59 1.95 -10.47
CA ILE A 428 -0.73 1.86 -9.84
C ILE A 428 -0.73 2.81 -8.63
N GLU A 429 -1.64 3.77 -8.63
CA GLU A 429 -1.96 4.57 -7.45
C GLU A 429 -3.39 4.28 -7.04
N VAL A 430 -3.62 3.96 -5.76
CA VAL A 430 -4.95 3.55 -5.28
C VAL A 430 -5.19 4.03 -3.84
N GLU A 431 -6.43 4.45 -3.61
CA GLU A 431 -6.95 5.03 -2.39
C GLU A 431 -8.31 4.36 -2.13
N PRO A 432 -8.38 3.31 -1.27
CA PRO A 432 -9.62 2.64 -0.93
C PRO A 432 -10.39 3.41 0.14
N ARG A 433 -11.72 3.33 0.07
CA ARG A 433 -12.63 3.79 1.13
C ARG A 433 -13.71 2.75 1.42
N VAL A 434 -13.69 2.18 2.62
CA VAL A 434 -14.64 1.14 3.06
C VAL A 434 -15.91 1.78 3.64
N HIS A 435 -17.07 1.24 3.27
CA HIS A 435 -18.37 1.66 3.77
C HIS A 435 -18.98 0.63 4.72
N HIS A 436 -19.82 1.10 5.65
CA HIS A 436 -20.51 0.27 6.65
C HIS A 436 -21.34 -0.88 6.05
N ASN A 437 -21.76 -0.79 4.79
CA ASN A 437 -22.49 -1.84 4.09
C ASN A 437 -21.59 -2.86 3.35
N ARG A 438 -20.30 -2.96 3.71
CA ARG A 438 -19.28 -3.83 3.08
C ARG A 438 -19.08 -3.60 1.58
N GLU A 439 -19.28 -2.36 1.16
CA GLU A 439 -18.89 -1.88 -0.16
C GLU A 439 -17.64 -1.00 -0.03
N ILE A 440 -16.83 -0.98 -1.08
CA ILE A 440 -15.53 -0.34 -1.13
C ILE A 440 -15.56 0.63 -2.31
N THR A 441 -15.33 1.91 -2.04
CA THR A 441 -15.05 2.89 -3.09
C THR A 441 -13.55 2.89 -3.36
N LEU A 442 -13.14 2.42 -4.53
CA LEU A 442 -11.77 2.47 -5.00
C LEU A 442 -11.60 3.70 -5.88
N LYS A 443 -10.71 4.61 -5.48
CA LYS A 443 -10.16 5.64 -6.37
C LYS A 443 -8.82 5.13 -6.88
N LEU A 444 -8.77 4.82 -8.18
CA LEU A 444 -7.71 4.03 -8.79
C LEU A 444 -7.20 4.75 -10.05
N SER A 445 -5.88 4.87 -10.15
CA SER A 445 -5.15 5.41 -11.29
C SER A 445 -4.12 4.37 -11.72
N VAL A 446 -4.29 3.77 -12.89
CA VAL A 446 -3.36 2.78 -13.46
C VAL A 446 -2.77 3.32 -14.75
N GLU A 447 -1.45 3.24 -14.87
CA GLU A 447 -0.70 3.56 -16.08
C GLU A 447 0.16 2.36 -16.48
N ILE A 448 0.16 2.06 -17.78
CA ILE A 448 1.01 1.04 -18.40
C ILE A 448 1.79 1.70 -19.52
N SER A 449 3.10 1.77 -19.36
CA SER A 449 4.03 2.44 -20.27
C SER A 449 5.00 1.39 -20.82
N ASN A 450 4.98 1.18 -22.14
CA ASN A 450 5.81 0.20 -22.81
C ASN A 450 6.71 0.85 -23.86
N ILE A 451 7.95 0.38 -23.98
CA ILE A 451 8.83 0.79 -25.08
C ILE A 451 8.29 0.27 -26.42
N GLY A 452 8.32 1.12 -27.45
CA GLY A 452 7.70 0.89 -28.75
C GLY A 452 8.70 0.84 -29.90
N GLU A 453 8.20 1.08 -31.11
CA GLU A 453 9.02 1.09 -32.34
C GLU A 453 9.89 2.38 -32.38
N THR A 454 11.14 2.25 -32.82
CA THR A 454 12.04 3.38 -33.06
C THR A 454 11.61 4.14 -34.31
N VAL A 455 11.56 5.46 -34.24
CA VAL A 455 11.20 6.35 -35.35
C VAL A 455 12.32 7.36 -35.63
N THR A 456 12.62 7.57 -36.91
CA THR A 456 13.57 8.59 -37.34
C THR A 456 12.93 9.97 -37.19
N VAL A 457 13.48 10.81 -36.30
CA VAL A 457 13.02 12.18 -36.03
C VAL A 457 13.84 13.25 -36.76
N GLY A 458 15.00 12.89 -37.29
CA GLY A 458 15.85 13.78 -38.09
C GLY A 458 16.97 13.02 -38.81
N PRO A 459 17.82 13.71 -39.61
CA PRO A 459 18.94 13.07 -40.30
C PRO A 459 19.91 12.44 -39.29
N GLY A 460 19.99 11.11 -39.27
CA GLY A 460 20.81 10.36 -38.31
C GLY A 460 20.31 10.40 -36.86
N GLN A 461 19.07 10.85 -36.61
CA GLN A 461 18.47 10.88 -35.27
C GLN A 461 17.29 9.93 -35.18
N GLU A 462 17.42 8.96 -34.28
CA GLU A 462 16.40 7.97 -33.94
C GLU A 462 15.88 8.21 -32.52
N ALA A 463 14.56 8.17 -32.36
CA ALA A 463 13.89 8.29 -31.06
C ALA A 463 12.93 7.12 -30.87
N VAL A 464 12.83 6.60 -29.65
CA VAL A 464 11.93 5.48 -29.36
C VAL A 464 10.56 5.98 -28.93
N VAL A 465 9.49 5.46 -29.53
CA VAL A 465 8.12 5.82 -29.13
C VAL A 465 7.77 5.09 -27.84
N ILE A 466 7.46 5.81 -26.77
CA ILE A 466 6.93 5.23 -25.52
C ILE A 466 5.40 5.19 -25.61
N GLY A 467 4.83 3.97 -25.57
CA GLY A 467 3.39 3.74 -25.62
C GLY A 467 2.79 3.71 -24.22
N THR A 468 2.10 4.79 -23.83
CA THR A 468 1.43 4.90 -22.52
C THR A 468 -0.07 4.60 -22.61
N ARG A 469 -0.63 4.00 -21.56
CA ARG A 469 -2.07 3.68 -21.41
C ARG A 469 -2.47 4.00 -19.99
N THR A 470 -3.27 5.06 -19.79
CA THR A 470 -3.65 5.55 -18.47
C THR A 470 -5.16 5.47 -18.27
N ILE A 471 -5.58 4.95 -17.13
CA ILE A 471 -6.98 4.85 -16.69
C ILE A 471 -7.08 5.43 -15.29
N THR A 472 -8.00 6.38 -15.09
CA THR A 472 -8.34 6.93 -13.78
C THR A 472 -9.82 6.74 -13.55
N SER A 473 -10.19 6.08 -12.46
CA SER A 473 -11.58 5.72 -12.14
C SER A 473 -11.89 5.84 -10.65
N VAL A 474 -13.17 6.03 -10.33
CA VAL A 474 -13.68 6.01 -8.95
C VAL A 474 -14.92 5.12 -8.94
N ASN A 475 -14.72 3.87 -8.52
CA ASN A 475 -15.73 2.82 -8.63
C ASN A 475 -16.13 2.33 -7.23
N ARG A 476 -17.41 2.00 -7.03
CA ARG A 476 -17.93 1.44 -5.78
C ARG A 476 -18.34 -0.01 -6.01
N LEU A 477 -17.63 -0.93 -5.37
CA LEU A 477 -17.72 -2.38 -5.56
C LEU A 477 -18.04 -3.07 -4.24
N LYS A 478 -18.60 -4.27 -4.26
CA LYS A 478 -18.70 -5.11 -3.07
C LYS A 478 -17.39 -5.83 -2.78
N ASP A 479 -17.24 -6.30 -1.56
CA ASP A 479 -16.20 -7.26 -1.17
C ASP A 479 -16.23 -8.50 -2.08
N GLY A 480 -15.11 -8.78 -2.75
CA GLY A 480 -14.94 -9.86 -3.72
C GLY A 480 -15.60 -9.64 -5.10
N GLU A 481 -16.11 -8.44 -5.41
CA GLU A 481 -16.72 -8.16 -6.71
C GLU A 481 -15.68 -7.72 -7.76
N THR A 482 -15.41 -8.57 -8.74
CA THR A 482 -14.56 -8.24 -9.89
C THR A 482 -15.26 -7.24 -10.81
N SER A 483 -14.65 -6.08 -11.01
CA SER A 483 -15.12 -5.04 -11.92
C SER A 483 -14.23 -4.91 -13.15
N LEU A 484 -14.82 -4.88 -14.34
CA LEU A 484 -14.13 -4.45 -15.55
C LEU A 484 -13.93 -2.94 -15.51
N LEU A 485 -12.68 -2.50 -15.43
CA LEU A 485 -12.31 -1.08 -15.41
C LEU A 485 -12.26 -0.50 -16.81
N ALA A 486 -11.64 -1.24 -17.73
CA ALA A 486 -11.46 -0.82 -19.12
C ALA A 486 -11.28 -2.03 -20.04
N GLY A 487 -11.76 -1.88 -21.27
CA GLY A 487 -11.46 -2.77 -22.38
C GLY A 487 -11.15 -1.95 -23.63
N LEU A 488 -10.07 -2.28 -24.34
CA LEU A 488 -9.70 -1.66 -25.61
C LEU A 488 -9.42 -2.75 -26.64
N PHE A 489 -10.21 -2.78 -27.71
CA PHE A 489 -10.02 -3.68 -28.84
C PHE A 489 -9.64 -2.84 -30.07
N ARG A 490 -8.38 -2.87 -30.47
CA ARG A 490 -7.87 -2.12 -31.63
C ARG A 490 -7.41 -3.07 -32.72
N LYS A 491 -7.80 -2.77 -33.97
CA LYS A 491 -7.37 -3.52 -35.15
C LYS A 491 -7.03 -2.56 -36.29
N ASP A 492 -5.73 -2.38 -36.51
CA ASP A 492 -5.21 -1.59 -37.61
C ASP A 492 -5.08 -2.48 -38.85
N TYR A 493 -5.58 -2.00 -39.99
CA TYR A 493 -5.55 -2.70 -41.27
C TYR A 493 -4.87 -1.83 -42.32
N ALA A 494 -3.77 -2.32 -42.89
CA ALA A 494 -3.11 -1.72 -44.04
C ALA A 494 -2.98 -2.76 -45.16
N GLU A 495 -3.38 -2.38 -46.37
CA GLU A 495 -3.22 -3.17 -47.58
C GLU A 495 -2.70 -2.27 -48.69
N GLY A 496 -1.48 -2.56 -49.16
CA GLY A 496 -0.86 -1.94 -50.33
C GLY A 496 -0.88 -2.93 -51.49
N VAL A 497 -1.26 -2.44 -52.67
CA VAL A 497 -1.27 -3.24 -53.91
C VAL A 497 -0.42 -2.52 -54.95
N ILE A 498 0.61 -3.20 -55.45
CA ILE A 498 1.45 -2.75 -56.55
C ILE A 498 1.13 -3.68 -57.72
N GLU A 499 0.74 -3.13 -58.87
CA GLU A 499 0.35 -3.93 -60.02
C GLU A 499 0.98 -3.43 -61.32
N THR A 500 1.27 -4.35 -62.24
CA THR A 500 1.79 -4.00 -63.56
C THR A 500 0.61 -3.63 -64.48
N PRO A 501 0.51 -2.37 -64.97
CA PRO A 501 -0.62 -1.94 -65.78
C PRO A 501 -0.76 -2.78 -67.06
N GLY A 502 -2.00 -3.07 -67.44
CA GLY A 502 -2.34 -3.95 -68.57
C GLY A 502 -2.35 -5.43 -68.21
N ILE A 503 -1.23 -5.98 -67.70
CA ILE A 503 -1.10 -7.44 -67.47
C ILE A 503 -1.87 -7.88 -66.20
N SER A 504 -1.97 -7.03 -65.16
CA SER A 504 -2.68 -7.38 -63.91
C SER A 504 -4.18 -7.67 -64.08
N GLN A 505 -4.78 -7.21 -65.17
CA GLN A 505 -6.22 -7.34 -65.43
C GLN A 505 -6.61 -8.65 -66.13
N ILE A 506 -5.63 -9.41 -66.63
CA ILE A 506 -5.91 -10.69 -67.31
C ILE A 506 -6.32 -11.73 -66.26
N PRO A 507 -7.47 -12.43 -66.40
CA PRO A 507 -7.87 -13.48 -65.46
C PRO A 507 -6.81 -14.60 -65.40
N PHE A 508 -6.63 -15.18 -64.22
CA PHE A 508 -5.55 -16.11 -63.85
C PHE A 508 -4.13 -15.52 -63.86
N LEU A 509 -3.68 -14.96 -64.99
CA LEU A 509 -2.32 -14.40 -65.15
C LEU A 509 -2.06 -13.16 -64.30
N GLY A 510 -3.06 -12.29 -64.14
CA GLY A 510 -2.91 -11.02 -63.43
C GLY A 510 -2.47 -11.16 -61.97
N ARG A 511 -2.84 -12.27 -61.31
CA ARG A 511 -2.41 -12.56 -59.92
C ARG A 511 -0.91 -12.79 -59.76
N LEU A 512 -0.20 -13.09 -60.84
CA LEU A 512 1.27 -13.17 -60.86
C LEU A 512 1.88 -11.76 -60.95
N PHE A 513 1.26 -10.85 -61.71
CA PHE A 513 1.76 -9.48 -61.95
C PHE A 513 1.21 -8.42 -60.98
N THR A 514 0.75 -8.86 -59.81
CA THR A 514 0.31 -8.03 -58.68
C THR A 514 1.07 -8.44 -57.44
N ASN A 515 1.76 -7.51 -56.78
CA ASN A 515 2.23 -7.69 -55.41
C ASN A 515 1.22 -7.10 -54.42
N LYS A 516 0.84 -7.88 -53.40
CA LYS A 516 -0.06 -7.48 -52.31
C LYS A 516 0.67 -7.55 -50.99
N ASN A 517 0.87 -6.39 -50.37
CA ASN A 517 1.38 -6.25 -49.02
C ASN A 517 0.21 -6.00 -48.06
N LYS A 518 0.00 -6.89 -47.10
CA LYS A 518 -1.13 -6.84 -46.18
C LYS A 518 -0.67 -7.00 -44.73
N LYS A 519 -0.79 -5.93 -43.95
CA LYS A 519 -0.40 -5.83 -42.55
C LYS A 519 -1.64 -5.62 -41.68
N ILE A 520 -1.89 -6.56 -40.76
CA ILE A 520 -2.94 -6.47 -39.75
C ILE A 520 -2.29 -6.46 -38.38
N LYS A 521 -2.49 -5.39 -37.59
CA LYS A 521 -2.02 -5.29 -36.19
C LYS A 521 -3.24 -5.24 -35.29
N ARG A 522 -3.37 -6.20 -34.37
CA ARG A 522 -4.45 -6.28 -33.37
C ARG A 522 -3.85 -6.12 -31.98
N THR A 523 -4.49 -5.29 -31.16
CA THR A 523 -4.14 -5.06 -29.77
C THR A 523 -5.41 -5.06 -28.95
N ASP A 524 -5.57 -6.07 -28.11
CA ASP A 524 -6.68 -6.21 -27.17
C ASP A 524 -6.13 -6.02 -25.75
N LEU A 525 -6.72 -5.11 -24.97
CA LEU A 525 -6.40 -4.87 -23.57
C LEU A 525 -7.66 -5.04 -22.73
N ILE A 526 -7.56 -5.77 -21.63
CA ILE A 526 -8.58 -5.90 -20.60
C ILE A 526 -7.94 -5.58 -19.26
N MET A 527 -8.60 -4.75 -18.45
CA MET A 527 -8.20 -4.43 -17.09
C MET A 527 -9.36 -4.65 -16.13
N THR A 528 -9.16 -5.49 -15.13
CA THR A 528 -10.12 -5.83 -14.07
C THR A 528 -9.53 -5.47 -12.70
N VAL A 529 -10.40 -5.25 -11.72
CA VAL A 529 -10.01 -5.13 -10.31
C VAL A 529 -10.98 -5.87 -9.41
N THR A 530 -10.45 -6.55 -8.41
CA THR A 530 -11.23 -7.24 -7.37
C THR A 530 -10.71 -6.78 -6.00
N PRO A 531 -11.52 -6.07 -5.19
CA PRO A 531 -11.14 -5.72 -3.84
C PRO A 531 -11.66 -6.74 -2.82
N HIS A 532 -10.85 -7.01 -1.80
CA HIS A 532 -11.14 -7.95 -0.72
C HIS A 532 -10.90 -7.28 0.65
N ILE A 533 -11.88 -7.32 1.55
CA ILE A 533 -11.74 -6.78 2.90
C ILE A 533 -10.96 -7.79 3.77
N VAL A 534 -9.72 -7.46 4.13
CA VAL A 534 -8.88 -8.29 5.01
C VAL A 534 -9.24 -8.06 6.48
N ARG A 535 -9.55 -6.81 6.85
CA ARG A 535 -10.00 -6.44 8.20
C ARG A 535 -11.09 -5.38 8.11
N PHE A 536 -12.14 -5.54 8.91
CA PHE A 536 -13.24 -4.59 9.05
C PHE A 536 -13.34 -4.14 10.52
N PRO A 537 -13.73 -2.89 10.83
CA PRO A 537 -13.88 -2.43 12.21
C PRO A 537 -15.04 -3.17 12.90
N ASP A 538 -14.79 -3.76 14.07
CA ASP A 538 -15.82 -4.45 14.83
C ASP A 538 -16.69 -3.45 15.60
N ILE A 539 -17.93 -3.26 15.12
CA ILE A 539 -18.94 -2.36 15.71
C ILE A 539 -19.95 -3.24 16.44
N SER A 540 -19.90 -3.23 17.77
CA SER A 540 -20.79 -4.04 18.60
C SER A 540 -22.17 -3.38 18.75
N GLU A 541 -23.18 -4.15 19.16
CA GLU A 541 -24.50 -3.58 19.51
C GLU A 541 -24.41 -2.53 20.63
N GLU A 542 -23.43 -2.68 21.54
CA GLU A 542 -23.15 -1.72 22.61
C GLU A 542 -22.52 -0.40 22.11
N ASP A 543 -21.96 -0.38 20.91
CA ASP A 543 -21.40 0.83 20.28
C ASP A 543 -22.47 1.60 19.48
N LEU A 544 -23.56 0.92 19.10
CA LEU A 544 -24.74 1.51 18.47
C LEU A 544 -25.78 2.03 19.48
N ALA A 545 -25.64 1.66 20.76
CA ALA A 545 -26.54 2.07 21.82
C ALA A 545 -26.37 3.57 22.17
N PRO A 546 -27.47 4.35 22.29
CA PRO A 546 -27.37 5.77 22.66
C PRO A 546 -26.93 5.93 24.11
N LEU A 547 -25.86 6.69 24.35
CA LEU A 547 -25.38 6.98 25.69
C LEU A 547 -26.13 8.16 26.32
N TRP A 548 -26.83 7.92 27.43
CA TRP A 548 -27.46 8.96 28.24
C TRP A 548 -26.43 9.60 29.17
N VAL A 549 -26.04 10.84 28.85
CA VAL A 549 -25.02 11.62 29.58
C VAL A 549 -25.60 12.69 30.51
N GLY A 550 -26.92 12.75 30.72
CA GLY A 550 -27.57 13.73 31.60
C GLY A 550 -27.92 15.05 30.88
N THR A 551 -27.74 16.19 31.56
CA THR A 551 -28.01 17.53 31.02
C THR A 551 -26.71 18.29 30.75
N GLU A 552 -26.75 19.33 29.93
CA GLU A 552 -25.60 20.22 29.66
C GLU A 552 -24.99 20.79 30.95
N SER A 553 -25.83 21.12 31.93
CA SER A 553 -25.43 21.55 33.28
C SER A 553 -24.93 20.43 34.20
N ARG A 554 -25.25 19.16 33.90
CA ARG A 554 -24.98 17.99 34.77
C ARG A 554 -24.70 16.75 33.93
N ILE A 555 -23.48 16.70 33.40
CA ILE A 555 -22.93 15.51 32.73
C ILE A 555 -22.80 14.39 33.78
N SER A 556 -23.54 13.30 33.60
CA SER A 556 -23.60 12.14 34.51
C SER A 556 -23.80 10.85 33.72
N PHE A 557 -23.06 9.78 34.07
CA PHE A 557 -23.05 8.52 33.33
C PHE A 557 -24.05 7.52 33.91
N TYR A 558 -25.20 7.34 33.25
CA TYR A 558 -26.17 6.31 33.61
C TYR A 558 -25.96 5.07 32.73
N GLY A 559 -25.12 4.12 33.17
CA GLY A 559 -24.78 2.94 32.39
C GLY A 559 -24.18 1.78 33.20
N SER A 560 -24.89 0.64 33.16
CA SER A 560 -24.56 -0.78 33.45
C SER A 560 -23.45 -1.23 34.42
N ASN A 561 -22.35 -0.49 34.65
CA ASN A 561 -21.22 -0.92 35.48
C ASN A 561 -20.46 0.20 36.21
N SER A 562 -21.01 1.43 36.27
CA SER A 562 -20.62 2.37 37.34
C SER A 562 -21.33 1.97 38.64
N PRO A 563 -20.61 1.66 39.74
CA PRO A 563 -21.25 1.19 40.96
C PRO A 563 -21.92 2.34 41.72
N ARG A 564 -23.17 2.62 41.37
CA ARG A 564 -24.25 2.80 42.37
C ARG A 564 -25.43 1.92 41.97
N VAL A 565 -25.68 0.94 42.84
CA VAL A 565 -26.77 -0.05 42.85
C VAL A 565 -27.14 -0.69 41.49
N ALA A 566 -26.53 -1.85 41.21
CA ALA A 566 -27.01 -2.76 40.18
C ALA A 566 -28.37 -3.37 40.60
N SER A 567 -29.47 -2.70 40.26
CA SER A 567 -30.82 -3.24 40.44
C SER A 567 -31.09 -4.37 39.45
N GLY A 568 -31.03 -5.61 39.93
CA GLY A 568 -31.41 -6.79 39.16
C GLY A 568 -32.91 -6.84 38.88
N SER A 569 -33.34 -6.38 37.70
CA SER A 569 -34.54 -6.83 36.99
C SER A 569 -34.61 -6.16 35.62
N GLY A 570 -34.86 -6.93 34.56
CA GLY A 570 -35.02 -6.39 33.21
C GLY A 570 -36.27 -5.51 33.09
N SER A 571 -36.12 -4.20 33.33
CA SER A 571 -37.19 -3.22 33.16
C SER A 571 -37.29 -2.78 31.70
N LYS A 572 -38.35 -3.27 31.06
CA LYS A 572 -38.78 -2.80 29.74
C LYS A 572 -39.04 -1.30 29.74
N SER A 573 -38.84 -0.68 28.58
CA SER A 573 -39.17 0.73 28.32
C SER A 573 -40.58 1.11 28.81
N PRO A 574 -40.80 2.34 29.33
CA PRO A 574 -42.10 2.82 29.82
C PRO A 574 -43.27 2.82 28.81
N PHE A 575 -43.02 2.43 27.56
CA PHE A 575 -44.01 2.39 26.47
C PHE A 575 -44.39 0.98 25.99
N ASP A 576 -43.87 -0.09 26.62
CA ASP A 576 -44.20 -1.47 26.20
C ASP A 576 -45.64 -1.84 26.61
N ALA A 577 -46.53 -1.97 25.62
CA ALA A 577 -47.97 -1.94 25.84
C ALA A 577 -48.52 -3.16 26.60
N ARG A 578 -49.44 -2.89 27.53
CA ARG A 578 -50.16 -3.84 28.40
C ARG A 578 -50.56 -5.16 27.72
N LYS A 579 -49.82 -6.25 27.96
CA LYS A 579 -50.40 -7.60 27.93
C LYS A 579 -51.09 -7.89 29.26
N ARG A 580 -52.41 -8.04 29.25
CA ARG A 580 -53.19 -8.47 30.42
C ARG A 580 -52.83 -9.94 30.75
N PRO A 581 -52.62 -10.31 32.02
CA PRO A 581 -52.50 -11.72 32.38
C PRO A 581 -53.85 -12.42 32.23
N GLN A 582 -53.87 -13.56 31.52
CA GLN A 582 -54.98 -14.49 31.58
C GLN A 582 -54.92 -15.25 32.91
N ARG A 583 -56.07 -15.46 33.56
CA ARG A 583 -56.17 -16.40 34.69
C ARG A 583 -56.08 -17.84 34.16
N PRO A 584 -55.46 -18.78 34.90
CA PRO A 584 -55.61 -20.19 34.64
C PRO A 584 -56.99 -20.67 35.11
N ASP A 585 -57.71 -21.39 34.27
CA ASP A 585 -59.02 -21.98 34.59
C ASP A 585 -58.93 -23.52 34.51
N PRO A 586 -59.34 -24.28 35.55
CA PRO A 586 -59.18 -25.73 35.56
C PRO A 586 -60.45 -26.51 35.17
N ARG A 587 -60.28 -27.45 34.22
CA ARG A 587 -61.07 -28.69 34.00
C ARG A 587 -62.57 -28.58 33.58
N ARG A 588 -62.88 -29.02 32.35
CA ARG A 588 -63.62 -30.29 32.10
C ARG A 588 -63.54 -30.76 30.63
N PRO A 589 -63.71 -32.07 30.32
CA PRO A 589 -63.58 -32.63 28.96
C PRO A 589 -64.89 -33.20 28.34
N GLY A 590 -64.86 -33.47 27.02
CA GLY A 590 -65.95 -34.05 26.19
C GLY A 590 -67.00 -33.00 25.76
N SER A 591 -67.69 -33.05 24.62
CA SER A 591 -67.79 -34.00 23.47
C SER A 591 -68.74 -33.36 22.40
N LYS A 592 -68.84 -33.73 21.10
CA LYS A 592 -68.26 -34.82 20.29
C LYS A 592 -68.41 -34.51 18.76
N ASP A 593 -67.68 -35.27 17.92
CA ASP A 593 -67.91 -35.68 16.50
C ASP A 593 -68.11 -34.66 15.33
N ASP A 594 -67.47 -35.01 14.21
CA ASP A 594 -67.48 -34.39 12.88
C ASP A 594 -68.76 -34.62 12.05
N GLU A 595 -69.09 -33.67 11.14
CA GLU A 595 -68.86 -33.78 9.68
C GLU A 595 -69.50 -32.56 8.96
N GLY A 596 -68.89 -32.05 7.87
CA GLY A 596 -69.49 -30.85 7.22
C GLY A 596 -68.86 -30.22 5.97
N LYS A 597 -67.64 -30.61 5.56
CA LYS A 597 -67.16 -30.59 4.15
C LYS A 597 -66.97 -29.21 3.44
N PRO A 598 -66.21 -29.15 2.31
CA PRO A 598 -64.96 -28.38 2.31
C PRO A 598 -64.85 -27.32 1.20
N LYS A 599 -63.81 -26.48 1.26
CA LYS A 599 -63.22 -25.85 0.07
C LYS A 599 -61.69 -25.81 0.13
N GLU A 600 -61.10 -26.37 -0.91
CA GLU A 600 -59.66 -26.34 -1.20
C GLU A 600 -59.23 -24.97 -1.72
N SER A 601 -57.93 -24.70 -1.70
CA SER A 601 -57.30 -23.70 -2.58
C SER A 601 -55.84 -24.06 -2.78
N PRO A 602 -55.44 -24.35 -4.03
CA PRO A 602 -54.28 -23.64 -4.57
C PRO A 602 -54.43 -23.22 -6.04
N PHE A 603 -53.56 -22.29 -6.45
CA PHE A 603 -52.98 -22.05 -7.79
C PHE A 603 -53.19 -20.68 -8.48
N HIS A 604 -52.05 -20.26 -9.07
CA HIS A 604 -51.84 -19.34 -10.21
C HIS A 604 -51.75 -17.81 -10.02
N THR A 605 -50.51 -17.33 -9.78
CA THR A 605 -49.64 -16.55 -10.73
C THR A 605 -50.22 -15.25 -11.40
N PRO A 606 -49.45 -14.44 -12.16
CA PRO A 606 -49.10 -13.09 -11.69
C PRO A 606 -49.73 -11.96 -12.55
N SER A 607 -49.66 -10.71 -12.09
CA SER A 607 -49.99 -9.54 -12.93
C SER A 607 -49.19 -8.29 -12.60
N THR A 608 -48.32 -7.95 -13.55
CA THR A 608 -47.83 -6.64 -14.00
C THR A 608 -48.43 -5.40 -13.31
N VAL A 609 -47.58 -4.62 -12.62
CA VAL A 609 -47.92 -3.26 -12.14
C VAL A 609 -47.31 -2.21 -13.08
N LYS A 610 -48.13 -1.29 -13.59
CA LYS A 610 -47.67 -0.12 -14.36
C LYS A 610 -47.18 0.99 -13.40
N PRO A 611 -46.16 1.78 -13.79
CA PRO A 611 -45.67 2.88 -12.97
C PRO A 611 -46.67 4.05 -12.93
N ARG A 612 -46.72 4.76 -11.79
CA ARG A 612 -47.45 6.03 -11.65
C ARG A 612 -46.45 7.18 -11.57
N ALA A 613 -46.63 8.18 -12.43
CA ALA A 613 -45.72 9.33 -12.54
C ALA A 613 -45.79 10.27 -11.32
N VAL A 614 -44.65 10.90 -11.02
CA VAL A 614 -44.53 12.06 -10.12
C VAL A 614 -43.78 13.16 -10.88
N SER A 615 -44.32 14.39 -10.84
CA SER A 615 -43.82 15.52 -11.62
C SER A 615 -42.61 16.21 -10.98
N PRO A 616 -41.62 16.69 -11.75
CA PRO A 616 -40.52 17.49 -11.22
C PRO A 616 -40.90 18.98 -11.09
N PRO A 617 -40.29 19.73 -10.14
CA PRO A 617 -40.42 21.19 -10.08
C PRO A 617 -39.57 21.89 -11.15
N ARG A 618 -40.15 22.89 -11.82
CA ARG A 618 -39.41 24.01 -12.44
C ARG A 618 -39.02 25.00 -11.33
N GLY A 619 -37.91 25.75 -11.37
CA GLY A 619 -36.83 25.83 -12.35
C GLY A 619 -36.15 27.21 -12.21
N VAL A 620 -34.82 27.29 -12.38
CA VAL A 620 -34.09 28.56 -12.57
C VAL A 620 -33.08 28.34 -13.69
N GLU A 621 -32.99 29.30 -14.60
CA GLU A 621 -32.40 29.17 -15.92
C GLU A 621 -30.98 29.76 -15.95
N LEU A 622 -30.02 29.03 -16.54
CA LEU A 622 -28.66 29.52 -16.79
C LEU A 622 -28.43 29.62 -18.30
N ALA A 623 -28.44 30.85 -18.81
CA ALA A 623 -28.11 31.16 -20.21
C ALA A 623 -26.59 31.32 -20.39
N PRO A 624 -26.04 31.01 -21.59
CA PRO A 624 -24.61 30.84 -21.79
C PRO A 624 -23.85 32.16 -22.00
N ARG A 625 -22.53 32.15 -21.72
CA ARG A 625 -21.61 33.22 -22.15
C ARG A 625 -20.59 32.70 -23.15
N GLY A 626 -20.54 33.34 -24.31
CA GLY A 626 -19.48 33.21 -25.30
C GLY A 626 -19.08 34.56 -25.88
N SER A 627 -17.78 34.88 -25.78
CA SER A 627 -17.01 35.84 -26.58
C SER A 627 -17.24 37.37 -26.47
N LYS A 628 -16.08 38.06 -26.40
CA LYS A 628 -15.70 39.37 -27.00
C LYS A 628 -16.12 40.73 -26.38
N SER A 629 -15.10 41.33 -25.75
CA SER A 629 -14.43 42.60 -26.12
C SER A 629 -15.04 43.99 -25.87
N LEU A 630 -14.15 44.85 -25.31
CA LEU A 630 -13.98 46.29 -25.54
C LEU A 630 -14.99 47.27 -24.89
N GLY A 631 -14.47 48.40 -24.39
CA GLY A 631 -15.27 49.62 -24.16
C GLY A 631 -15.19 50.26 -22.77
N THR A 632 -14.05 50.90 -22.50
CA THR A 632 -13.87 52.26 -21.93
C THR A 632 -14.87 52.93 -20.95
N ASP A 633 -14.26 53.78 -20.11
CA ASP A 633 -14.73 55.05 -19.53
C ASP A 633 -15.50 55.09 -18.18
N ASP A 634 -14.75 55.58 -17.19
CA ASP A 634 -15.02 56.79 -16.41
C ASP A 634 -15.89 56.81 -15.14
N ASN A 635 -15.18 57.16 -14.04
CA ASN A 635 -15.50 58.20 -13.04
C ASN A 635 -16.69 58.00 -12.08
N ALA A 636 -16.62 58.43 -10.82
CA ALA A 636 -15.49 58.84 -9.97
C ALA A 636 -15.95 58.95 -8.50
N ASN A 637 -14.99 58.99 -7.58
CA ASN A 637 -15.07 59.46 -6.18
C ASN A 637 -15.98 58.65 -5.21
N GLY A 638 -15.50 58.16 -4.06
CA GLY A 638 -14.16 58.21 -3.47
C GLY A 638 -14.23 58.46 -1.96
N PHE A 639 -13.27 57.93 -1.20
CA PHE A 639 -12.91 58.43 0.14
C PHE A 639 -11.45 58.08 0.47
N VAL A 640 -10.92 58.75 1.50
CA VAL A 640 -9.50 59.07 1.66
C VAL A 640 -8.71 58.01 2.43
N SER A 641 -7.42 57.96 2.15
CA SER A 641 -6.37 57.15 2.78
C SER A 641 -6.19 57.39 4.29
N ASP A 642 -5.84 56.33 5.02
CA ASP A 642 -4.90 56.43 6.14
C ASP A 642 -3.95 55.22 6.13
N ALA A 643 -2.75 55.36 6.69
CA ALA A 643 -1.62 54.44 6.48
C ALA A 643 -1.36 53.52 7.68
N GLY A 644 -1.04 52.25 7.41
CA GLY A 644 -0.62 51.27 8.41
C GLY A 644 -0.02 50.02 7.76
N GLY A 645 1.23 49.69 8.09
CA GLY A 645 2.05 48.74 7.35
C GLY A 645 1.54 47.30 7.32
N LEU A 646 1.93 46.60 6.25
CA LEU A 646 1.97 45.14 6.15
C LEU A 646 3.31 44.75 5.53
N ASP A 647 3.90 43.68 6.06
CA ASP A 647 5.25 43.22 5.71
C ASP A 647 5.38 42.75 4.26
N GLU A 648 6.60 42.92 3.72
CA GLU A 648 7.04 42.35 2.46
C GLU A 648 7.10 40.81 2.58
N PRO A 649 6.51 40.04 1.65
CA PRO A 649 6.51 38.57 1.76
C PRO A 649 7.94 38.02 1.62
N ALA A 650 8.33 37.19 2.59
CA ALA A 650 9.67 36.63 2.67
C ALA A 650 10.10 35.90 1.38
N LYS A 651 11.37 36.08 0.99
CA LYS A 651 12.01 35.28 -0.06
C LYS A 651 11.85 33.78 0.22
N PRO A 652 11.63 32.94 -0.81
CA PRO A 652 11.78 31.50 -0.67
C PRO A 652 13.19 31.14 -0.17
N ALA A 653 13.28 30.07 0.62
CA ALA A 653 14.56 29.55 1.09
C ALA A 653 15.48 29.19 -0.08
N GLU A 654 16.77 29.44 0.11
CA GLU A 654 17.83 29.11 -0.83
C GLU A 654 17.88 27.58 -1.01
N ILE A 655 17.81 27.13 -2.26
CA ILE A 655 17.81 25.69 -2.60
C ILE A 655 19.21 25.14 -2.35
N ASP A 656 19.31 23.97 -1.71
CA ASP A 656 20.57 23.24 -1.51
C ASP A 656 21.41 23.26 -2.79
N SER A 657 22.67 23.67 -2.65
CA SER A 657 23.63 23.72 -3.74
C SER A 657 23.80 22.32 -4.33
N TYR A 658 23.29 22.11 -5.54
CA TYR A 658 23.39 20.85 -6.27
C TYR A 658 24.86 20.50 -6.53
N VAL A 659 25.37 19.49 -5.82
CA VAL A 659 26.71 18.94 -6.02
C VAL A 659 26.62 17.81 -7.05
N PRO A 660 27.25 17.92 -8.23
CA PRO A 660 27.21 16.85 -9.23
C PRO A 660 27.94 15.58 -8.71
N PRO A 661 27.56 14.38 -9.14
CA PRO A 661 28.26 13.16 -8.72
C PRO A 661 29.64 13.01 -9.40
N VAL A 662 30.58 12.36 -8.72
CA VAL A 662 31.79 11.81 -9.35
C VAL A 662 31.40 10.54 -10.10
N GLN A 663 31.67 10.46 -11.40
CA GLN A 663 31.40 9.30 -12.24
C GLN A 663 32.67 8.45 -12.42
N LEU A 664 32.51 7.13 -12.30
CA LEU A 664 33.56 6.14 -12.48
C LEU A 664 33.11 5.11 -13.53
N ASN A 665 33.96 4.79 -14.49
CA ASN A 665 33.66 3.83 -15.57
C ASN A 665 34.86 2.94 -15.85
N LEU A 666 34.63 1.73 -16.38
CA LEU A 666 35.68 0.90 -16.96
C LEU A 666 35.75 1.12 -18.47
N GLN A 667 36.96 1.22 -19.02
CA GLN A 667 37.20 1.24 -20.46
C GLN A 667 38.23 0.16 -20.86
N PRO A 668 37.86 -0.80 -21.74
CA PRO A 668 36.49 -1.08 -22.19
C PRO A 668 35.59 -1.57 -21.04
N SER A 669 34.31 -1.21 -21.06
CA SER A 669 33.33 -1.66 -20.05
C SER A 669 32.92 -3.12 -20.23
N VAL A 670 32.91 -3.60 -21.48
CA VAL A 670 32.72 -5.01 -21.83
C VAL A 670 33.80 -5.43 -22.82
N ILE A 671 34.44 -6.57 -22.58
CA ILE A 671 35.44 -7.15 -23.46
C ILE A 671 35.29 -8.68 -23.53
N SER A 672 35.54 -9.26 -24.70
CA SER A 672 35.66 -10.71 -24.87
C SER A 672 37.13 -11.09 -25.02
N LEU A 673 37.57 -12.13 -24.32
CA LEU A 673 38.96 -12.59 -24.29
C LEU A 673 39.02 -14.10 -24.47
N GLY A 674 39.94 -14.61 -25.28
CA GLY A 674 40.24 -16.04 -25.31
C GLY A 674 40.97 -16.49 -24.04
N VAL A 675 40.84 -17.75 -23.64
CA VAL A 675 41.67 -18.35 -22.56
C VAL A 675 43.16 -18.07 -22.82
N ASP A 676 43.91 -17.77 -21.75
CA ASP A 676 45.32 -17.36 -21.75
C ASP A 676 45.66 -16.03 -22.46
N THR A 677 44.67 -15.29 -22.98
CA THR A 677 44.89 -13.94 -23.51
C THR A 677 44.89 -12.88 -22.40
N THR A 678 45.66 -11.81 -22.62
CA THR A 678 45.77 -10.65 -21.72
C THR A 678 45.23 -9.39 -22.37
N SER A 679 44.56 -8.53 -21.59
CA SER A 679 44.15 -7.19 -22.04
C SER A 679 44.25 -6.17 -20.92
N GLN A 680 44.28 -4.89 -21.30
CA GLN A 680 44.40 -3.76 -20.39
C GLN A 680 43.04 -3.10 -20.18
N ILE A 681 42.69 -2.80 -18.92
CA ILE A 681 41.45 -2.12 -18.54
C ILE A 681 41.79 -0.86 -17.75
N GLN A 682 41.15 0.25 -18.13
CA GLN A 682 41.33 1.56 -17.52
C GLN A 682 40.12 1.90 -16.64
N ILE A 683 40.38 2.35 -15.42
CA ILE A 683 39.40 3.03 -14.55
C ILE A 683 39.39 4.50 -14.95
N ILE A 684 38.26 4.98 -15.43
CA ILE A 684 38.04 6.33 -15.94
C ILE A 684 37.20 7.12 -14.94
N GLY A 685 37.67 8.32 -14.58
CA GLY A 685 36.99 9.23 -13.67
C GLY A 685 36.54 10.50 -14.38
N SER A 686 35.36 11.03 -14.02
CA SER A 686 34.92 12.36 -14.41
C SER A 686 34.06 13.02 -13.34
N GLY A 687 34.37 14.27 -13.01
CA GLY A 687 33.69 15.07 -11.99
C GLY A 687 34.40 16.40 -11.76
N ASP A 688 33.70 17.37 -11.18
CA ASP A 688 34.18 18.75 -10.98
C ASP A 688 34.26 19.07 -9.48
N HIS A 689 35.29 18.56 -8.80
CA HIS A 689 35.42 18.69 -7.34
C HIS A 689 36.86 18.85 -6.88
N ASP A 690 37.10 19.93 -6.14
CA ASP A 690 38.38 20.20 -5.47
C ASP A 690 38.66 19.21 -4.33
N ASN A 691 39.91 18.74 -4.27
CA ASN A 691 40.59 18.13 -3.12
C ASN A 691 39.76 17.09 -2.33
N TYR A 692 39.71 15.85 -2.85
CA TYR A 692 38.99 14.75 -2.22
C TYR A 692 39.75 13.42 -2.24
N ARG A 693 39.39 12.54 -1.30
CA ARG A 693 39.89 11.16 -1.17
C ARG A 693 38.85 10.18 -1.71
N LEU A 694 39.29 9.24 -2.53
CA LEU A 694 38.47 8.30 -3.29
C LEU A 694 38.85 6.86 -2.92
N PRO A 695 38.19 6.25 -1.91
CA PRO A 695 38.31 4.83 -1.61
C PRO A 695 37.46 4.02 -2.61
N LEU A 696 38.13 3.10 -3.30
CA LEU A 696 37.62 2.41 -4.48
C LEU A 696 37.99 0.93 -4.37
N THR A 697 37.00 0.03 -4.32
CA THR A 697 37.21 -1.41 -4.39
C THR A 697 36.60 -1.95 -5.69
N LEU A 698 37.34 -2.77 -6.43
CA LEU A 698 36.86 -3.49 -7.60
C LEU A 698 36.93 -5.00 -7.33
N THR A 699 35.79 -5.69 -7.40
CA THR A 699 35.67 -7.13 -7.15
C THR A 699 35.52 -7.90 -8.46
N PHE A 700 36.12 -9.09 -8.54
CA PHE A 700 36.12 -9.97 -9.70
C PHE A 700 36.14 -11.46 -9.30
N ASP A 701 35.88 -12.39 -10.24
CA ASP A 701 35.99 -13.83 -9.99
C ASP A 701 37.43 -14.33 -10.23
N PRO A 702 38.21 -14.68 -9.19
CA PRO A 702 39.61 -15.09 -9.32
C PRO A 702 39.79 -16.47 -9.96
N ARG A 703 38.72 -17.23 -10.18
CA ARG A 703 38.76 -18.51 -10.93
C ARG A 703 38.66 -18.29 -12.44
N ARG A 704 38.16 -17.13 -12.87
CA ARG A 704 37.90 -16.80 -14.27
C ARG A 704 38.95 -15.87 -14.85
N ILE A 705 39.45 -14.94 -14.04
CA ILE A 705 40.46 -13.97 -14.45
C ILE A 705 41.52 -13.77 -13.36
N ALA A 706 42.75 -13.45 -13.78
CA ALA A 706 43.83 -12.99 -12.91
C ALA A 706 44.18 -11.53 -13.26
N VAL A 707 44.59 -10.74 -12.26
CA VAL A 707 45.02 -9.35 -12.46
C VAL A 707 46.54 -9.26 -12.33
N ASP A 708 47.22 -8.97 -13.44
CA ASP A 708 48.68 -8.94 -13.56
C ASP A 708 49.19 -7.49 -13.59
N GLY A 709 49.06 -6.81 -12.45
CA GLY A 709 49.58 -5.45 -12.21
C GLY A 709 48.56 -4.32 -12.38
N LEU A 710 48.84 -3.20 -11.71
CA LEU A 710 48.00 -2.01 -11.60
C LEU A 710 48.89 -0.76 -11.50
N GLU A 711 48.75 0.17 -12.44
CA GLU A 711 49.41 1.48 -12.45
C GLU A 711 48.38 2.60 -12.22
N VAL A 712 48.67 3.50 -11.28
CA VAL A 712 47.87 4.72 -11.05
C VAL A 712 48.44 5.87 -11.89
N ALA A 713 47.59 6.76 -12.39
CA ALA A 713 48.02 7.89 -13.21
C ALA A 713 48.92 8.87 -12.42
N PRO A 714 49.98 9.42 -13.04
CA PRO A 714 51.04 10.16 -12.33
C PRO A 714 50.61 11.50 -11.71
N ALA A 715 49.39 11.96 -11.95
CA ALA A 715 48.81 13.17 -11.35
C ALA A 715 47.97 12.87 -10.08
N ILE A 716 47.89 11.61 -9.65
CA ILE A 716 47.02 11.17 -8.55
C ILE A 716 47.89 10.65 -7.40
N GLY A 717 47.60 11.12 -6.18
CA GLY A 717 48.23 10.58 -4.97
C GLY A 717 47.65 9.22 -4.62
N VAL A 718 48.49 8.27 -4.21
CA VAL A 718 48.06 6.96 -3.70
C VAL A 718 48.26 6.91 -2.20
N VAL A 719 47.19 6.64 -1.46
CA VAL A 719 47.21 6.41 -0.01
C VAL A 719 47.36 4.92 0.29
N ASP A 720 46.63 4.08 -0.45
CA ASP A 720 46.75 2.62 -0.39
C ASP A 720 46.45 2.00 -1.76
N GLN A 721 47.08 0.85 -2.05
CA GLN A 721 46.92 0.11 -3.28
C GLN A 721 47.20 -1.38 -3.02
N ILE A 722 46.15 -2.20 -3.07
CA ILE A 722 46.21 -3.65 -2.78
C ILE A 722 45.56 -4.42 -3.93
N ILE A 723 46.20 -5.51 -4.37
CA ILE A 723 45.59 -6.52 -5.25
C ILE A 723 45.55 -7.82 -4.45
N ASP A 724 44.35 -8.25 -4.04
CA ASP A 724 44.12 -9.57 -3.46
C ASP A 724 43.60 -10.51 -4.56
N SER A 725 44.53 -11.23 -5.18
CA SER A 725 44.23 -12.21 -6.21
C SER A 725 43.58 -13.50 -5.69
N GLU A 726 43.60 -13.77 -4.38
CA GLU A 726 42.93 -14.95 -3.79
C GLU A 726 41.46 -14.67 -3.49
N GLN A 727 41.15 -13.47 -3.01
CA GLN A 727 39.78 -13.00 -2.73
C GLN A 727 39.10 -12.34 -3.93
N GLY A 728 39.84 -12.05 -5.00
CA GLY A 728 39.31 -11.42 -6.21
C GLY A 728 39.00 -9.95 -6.04
N MET A 729 39.87 -9.18 -5.37
CA MET A 729 39.66 -7.76 -5.09
C MET A 729 40.87 -6.90 -5.44
N ILE A 730 40.59 -5.69 -5.92
CA ILE A 730 41.54 -4.58 -6.03
C ILE A 730 41.05 -3.48 -5.10
N VAL A 731 41.87 -2.98 -4.20
CA VAL A 731 41.59 -1.81 -3.35
C VAL A 731 42.52 -0.68 -3.78
N LEU A 732 41.95 0.49 -4.03
CA LEU A 732 42.61 1.72 -4.42
C LEU A 732 42.10 2.85 -3.53
N ASP A 733 42.99 3.53 -2.83
CA ASP A 733 42.65 4.72 -2.05
C ASP A 733 43.44 5.91 -2.62
N LEU A 734 42.73 6.75 -3.36
CA LEU A 734 43.32 7.79 -4.21
C LEU A 734 43.05 9.19 -3.65
N VAL A 735 43.99 10.11 -3.83
CA VAL A 735 43.85 11.53 -3.48
C VAL A 735 44.06 12.38 -4.72
N ILE A 736 43.04 13.16 -5.06
CA ILE A 736 43.06 14.08 -6.21
C ILE A 736 43.28 15.49 -5.65
N ALA A 737 44.26 16.20 -6.20
CA ALA A 737 44.73 17.48 -5.67
C ALA A 737 43.79 18.65 -5.97
N ASP A 738 43.98 19.75 -5.25
CA ASP A 738 43.22 20.99 -5.37
C ASP A 738 43.52 21.72 -6.68
N GLY A 739 42.48 22.14 -7.42
CA GLY A 739 42.59 22.89 -8.68
C GLY A 739 42.89 22.09 -9.96
N ASP A 740 43.07 20.77 -9.88
CA ASP A 740 43.21 19.89 -11.05
C ASP A 740 41.89 19.16 -11.36
N ALA A 741 41.48 19.17 -12.63
CA ALA A 741 40.33 18.38 -13.08
C ALA A 741 40.65 16.87 -12.97
N VAL A 742 39.65 16.08 -12.53
CA VAL A 742 39.76 14.62 -12.40
C VAL A 742 40.32 14.02 -13.69
N PRO A 743 41.50 13.35 -13.66
CA PRO A 743 42.10 12.78 -14.86
C PRO A 743 41.16 11.75 -15.49
N GLN A 744 41.01 11.81 -16.81
CA GLN A 744 40.16 10.85 -17.54
C GLN A 744 40.58 9.40 -17.31
N VAL A 745 41.84 9.12 -16.98
CA VAL A 745 42.28 7.78 -16.54
C VAL A 745 42.82 7.93 -15.12
N LEU A 746 42.22 7.21 -14.17
CA LEU A 746 42.62 7.18 -12.77
C LEU A 746 43.68 6.10 -12.52
N ALA A 747 43.39 4.88 -12.97
CA ALA A 747 44.28 3.74 -12.84
C ALA A 747 44.07 2.75 -13.98
N THR A 748 45.06 1.90 -14.25
CA THR A 748 45.07 0.96 -15.36
C THR A 748 45.61 -0.38 -14.87
N PHE A 749 44.89 -1.47 -15.12
CA PHE A 749 45.29 -2.82 -14.73
C PHE A 749 45.25 -3.79 -15.92
N ASN A 750 46.11 -4.81 -15.87
CA ASN A 750 46.11 -5.87 -16.87
C ASN A 750 45.34 -7.07 -16.34
N VAL A 751 44.52 -7.68 -17.19
CA VAL A 751 43.74 -8.87 -16.88
C VAL A 751 44.11 -10.01 -17.81
N ARG A 752 44.30 -11.20 -17.25
CA ARG A 752 44.51 -12.46 -17.96
C ARG A 752 43.32 -13.39 -17.78
N ALA A 753 42.81 -13.94 -18.88
CA ALA A 753 41.69 -14.87 -18.86
C ALA A 753 42.14 -16.31 -18.52
N LEU A 754 41.46 -16.97 -17.58
CA LEU A 754 41.84 -18.29 -17.06
C LEU A 754 40.89 -19.43 -17.48
N THR A 755 39.57 -19.24 -17.38
CA THR A 755 38.60 -20.29 -17.77
C THR A 755 37.32 -19.72 -18.39
N PRO A 756 36.67 -20.42 -19.36
CA PRO A 756 35.52 -19.90 -20.11
C PRO A 756 34.30 -19.57 -19.25
N GLY A 757 33.71 -18.40 -19.48
CA GLY A 757 32.52 -17.90 -18.79
C GLY A 757 32.53 -16.37 -18.58
N PRO A 758 31.41 -15.79 -18.12
CA PRO A 758 31.35 -14.39 -17.74
C PRO A 758 32.06 -14.16 -16.39
N ALA A 759 32.86 -13.09 -16.32
CA ALA A 759 33.49 -12.58 -15.10
C ALA A 759 33.11 -11.10 -14.93
N PRO A 760 32.17 -10.77 -14.02
CA PRO A 760 31.80 -9.38 -13.76
C PRO A 760 32.94 -8.65 -13.02
N LEU A 761 33.05 -7.35 -13.26
CA LEU A 761 33.94 -6.41 -12.59
C LEU A 761 33.06 -5.38 -11.85
N ILE A 762 32.93 -5.53 -10.53
CA ILE A 762 31.94 -4.80 -9.73
C ILE A 762 32.64 -3.76 -8.85
N PHE A 763 32.22 -2.50 -8.95
CA PHE A 763 32.70 -1.43 -8.08
C PHE A 763 31.95 -1.41 -6.74
N SER A 764 32.72 -1.29 -5.67
CA SER A 764 32.24 -0.95 -4.32
C SER A 764 33.02 0.26 -3.84
N THR A 765 32.35 1.39 -3.67
CA THR A 765 32.94 2.66 -3.25
C THR A 765 32.11 3.24 -2.11
N GLU A 766 32.78 3.79 -1.10
CA GLU A 766 32.11 4.54 -0.03
C GLU A 766 31.82 5.97 -0.51
N SER A 767 30.88 6.65 0.14
CA SER A 767 30.57 8.04 -0.19
C SER A 767 31.76 8.96 0.11
N ILE A 768 32.23 9.70 -0.90
CA ILE A 768 33.34 10.63 -0.77
C ILE A 768 32.97 11.74 0.21
N VAL A 769 33.87 12.08 1.14
CA VAL A 769 33.76 13.28 1.97
C VAL A 769 34.84 14.26 1.53
N ARG A 770 34.42 15.46 1.11
CA ARG A 770 35.32 16.58 0.78
C ARG A 770 36.02 17.12 2.03
N ALA A 771 37.10 17.87 1.83
CA ALA A 771 37.80 18.58 2.91
C ALA A 771 36.92 19.60 3.68
N ASP A 772 35.80 20.05 3.08
CA ASP A 772 34.79 20.93 3.70
C ASP A 772 33.74 20.18 4.54
N GLY A 773 33.76 18.84 4.54
CA GLY A 773 32.80 17.98 5.23
C GLY A 773 31.53 17.65 4.45
N MET A 774 31.36 18.13 3.21
CA MET A 774 30.23 17.74 2.36
C MET A 774 30.43 16.35 1.75
N VAL A 775 29.35 15.59 1.69
CA VAL A 775 29.32 14.24 1.10
C VAL A 775 29.02 14.35 -0.39
N VAL A 776 29.94 13.88 -1.23
CA VAL A 776 29.80 13.86 -2.69
C VAL A 776 29.33 12.46 -3.13
N PRO A 777 28.22 12.34 -3.87
CA PRO A 777 27.75 11.05 -4.38
C PRO A 777 28.69 10.52 -5.47
N VAL A 778 28.91 9.20 -5.47
CA VAL A 778 29.69 8.49 -6.50
C VAL A 778 28.76 7.64 -7.33
N LEU A 779 28.92 7.69 -8.66
CA LEU A 779 28.21 6.83 -9.60
C LEU A 779 29.25 5.99 -10.37
N ALA A 780 29.32 4.70 -10.06
CA ALA A 780 30.22 3.77 -10.72
C ALA A 780 29.45 2.86 -11.70
N SER A 781 30.03 2.66 -12.88
CA SER A 781 29.52 1.73 -13.89
C SER A 781 30.35 0.44 -13.88
N ASP A 782 29.73 -0.65 -13.47
CA ASP A 782 30.33 -2.00 -13.50
C ASP A 782 30.66 -2.45 -14.94
N GLY A 783 31.57 -3.41 -15.05
CA GLY A 783 31.99 -4.01 -16.31
C GLY A 783 31.88 -5.53 -16.34
N ALA A 784 32.18 -6.13 -17.50
CA ALA A 784 32.19 -7.59 -17.64
C ALA A 784 33.24 -8.08 -18.65
N ILE A 785 33.93 -9.16 -18.30
CA ILE A 785 34.82 -9.89 -19.20
C ILE A 785 34.14 -11.20 -19.59
N PHE A 786 34.03 -11.47 -20.88
CA PHE A 786 33.54 -12.74 -21.41
C PHE A 786 34.73 -13.60 -21.87
N VAL A 787 35.08 -14.61 -21.08
CA VAL A 787 36.14 -15.55 -21.46
C VAL A 787 35.57 -16.61 -22.41
N THR A 788 36.12 -16.69 -23.62
CA THR A 788 35.72 -17.63 -24.68
C THR A 788 36.73 -18.76 -24.84
N ASP A 789 36.24 -19.94 -25.25
CA ASP A 789 37.03 -21.19 -25.30
C ASP A 789 37.91 -21.33 -26.56
N GLY A 790 38.31 -20.20 -27.16
CA GLY A 790 39.27 -20.14 -28.28
C GLY A 790 38.83 -20.75 -29.61
N THR A 791 37.60 -21.27 -29.73
CA THR A 791 37.03 -21.80 -30.97
C THR A 791 36.11 -20.77 -31.63
N GLU A 792 36.64 -20.01 -32.59
CA GLU A 792 35.88 -19.09 -33.46
C GLU A 792 35.11 -19.86 -34.55
N ASP A 793 33.82 -19.53 -34.69
CA ASP A 793 33.11 -19.26 -35.96
C ASP A 793 31.75 -18.57 -35.65
#